data_AF-A0A1A2ZV20-F1
#
_entry.id   AF-A0A1A2ZV20-F1
#
_cell.length_a   1.000
_cell.length_b   1.000
_cell.length_c   1.000
_cell.angle_alpha   90.00
_cell.angle_beta   90.00
_cell.angle_gamma   90.00
#
_symmetry.space_group_name_H-M   'P 1'
#
loop_
_entity.id
_entity.type
_entity.pdbx_description
1 polymer ?
#
loop_
_entity_poly.entity_id
_entity_poly.type
_entity_poly.pdbx_seq_one_letter_code
_entity_poly.pdbx_strand_id
1 'polypeptide(L)'
;MIFTQHYLECLSHASYLIGDETTRRAVVVDPRRDVDEYLREAAERGLQIDRVIETHIHADFLSGHLELAAATGARICFGEGADVDFPVESLHDGQRISLGDVALEILATPGHTPESICVVVYEHADDEAPYGVLTGDTLFVGDVGRPDLLVASGVSADALAATLYGSLRTKLLRLPDATRVFPAHGAGSMCGKRLSSETSSTIGEQRRSNYALRAGGVDQFVAAITEGQPVQPRYFSFAAHRNRQVRPLLDENQPSLLDIEEVRRHAEAGAILLDGREPDDFAARHLRGAVNVGLRGRFAEWAGTVLSPDRGIVLVGDPTLAGESKTRLSRVGFDRVIGQLRDLATVFAHRPDLVESTPRLTVGQLAELRGLEPDLQLLDVRGPQEAADGVIPGARTMPLPALTDSLTALDPSAPVVVYCASGYRSMVAASVLRSAGFDDVSDVVGGFGAWQDAGFPVSDRDEIASDAPRVGPRAAKALVDAGALLLDVREPHEWCTEHAPTAMLMPAGRVRTRQHELPRDRCIVVVCRSGGRSAAVAASLRRSGFDAVNLAGGMCAWGAVGLPVVNDGGYPGLVVHREDPLNCETSLAALVGGVVMPANHFYVRNHFTTPVLDPERYELTVSGLVDRPLRLRLRDLHNLPAQSLVATLECAGNGRVRFDPPVDGEQWHFGAASTAEWTGVPLAEVLDRAGVAPGAHHVVFRGADTGLVDGATAPVRFERALSLDDARDSGTLIAYAMNGEPLPLQHGRPVRLIVPGWYSVASVKWLTEIEVIDRPFEAFFQTKRYHYEWERDGRVVREPVRLQRVRALIAQPSDGASVTAGEFVVRGVAWSGAAPIDRVDVSIGGGPWRPARLVGERRRHSWQWWELFARCDVRGATTVRARATDRAGNTQPELPEWNRLGYGGNAIQTVSVQVD
;
A
#
# COMPACT_ATOMS: atom_id res chain seq x y z
N MET A 1 12.55 -35.48 -35.57
CA MET A 1 11.24 -35.01 -35.04
C MET A 1 11.32 -33.53 -34.70
N ILE A 2 10.28 -32.73 -34.96
CA ILE A 2 10.13 -31.36 -34.45
C ILE A 2 9.15 -31.37 -33.27
N PHE A 3 9.57 -30.84 -32.13
CA PHE A 3 8.74 -30.71 -30.92
C PHE A 3 8.96 -29.31 -30.31
N THR A 4 7.89 -28.51 -30.28
CA THR A 4 7.91 -27.17 -29.68
C THR A 4 6.82 -27.05 -28.62
N GLN A 5 7.19 -26.59 -27.43
CA GLN A 5 6.26 -26.20 -26.37
C GLN A 5 6.11 -24.67 -26.41
N HIS A 6 4.88 -24.19 -26.61
CA HIS A 6 4.53 -22.78 -26.47
C HIS A 6 3.89 -22.58 -25.09
N TYR A 7 4.44 -21.68 -24.28
CA TYR A 7 3.95 -21.43 -22.93
C TYR A 7 3.44 -19.99 -22.80
N LEU A 8 2.17 -19.85 -22.40
CA LEU A 8 1.50 -18.59 -22.19
C LEU A 8 1.44 -18.27 -20.69
N GLU A 9 2.37 -17.45 -20.22
CA GLU A 9 2.54 -17.13 -18.79
C GLU A 9 1.28 -16.54 -18.13
N CYS A 10 0.50 -15.73 -18.84
CA CYS A 10 -0.66 -15.04 -18.25
C CYS A 10 -1.83 -15.96 -17.89
N LEU A 11 -1.87 -17.17 -18.45
CA LEU A 11 -2.83 -18.23 -18.12
C LEU A 11 -2.15 -19.49 -17.57
N SER A 12 -0.81 -19.48 -17.48
CA SER A 12 0.00 -20.66 -17.19
C SER A 12 -0.35 -21.87 -18.08
N HIS A 13 -0.63 -21.60 -19.35
CA HIS A 13 -1.11 -22.58 -20.33
C HIS A 13 0.02 -23.01 -21.28
N ALA A 14 0.15 -24.30 -21.54
CA ALA A 14 1.11 -24.89 -22.45
C ALA A 14 0.39 -25.57 -23.62
N SER A 15 0.89 -25.31 -24.82
CA SER A 15 0.41 -25.89 -26.07
C SER A 15 1.59 -26.42 -26.86
N TYR A 16 1.35 -27.36 -27.78
CA TYR A 16 2.43 -28.13 -28.38
C TYR A 16 2.28 -28.22 -29.89
N LEU A 17 3.37 -27.94 -30.61
CA LEU A 17 3.50 -28.22 -32.03
C LEU A 17 4.40 -29.45 -32.21
N ILE A 18 3.86 -30.51 -32.81
CA ILE A 18 4.60 -31.74 -33.11
C ILE A 18 4.62 -31.92 -34.61
N GLY A 19 5.81 -32.01 -35.19
CA GLY A 19 6.01 -32.14 -36.63
C GLY A 19 6.96 -33.27 -36.99
N ASP A 20 6.71 -33.86 -38.15
CA ASP A 20 7.60 -34.82 -38.78
C ASP A 20 8.48 -34.12 -39.83
N GLU A 21 9.79 -34.38 -39.81
CA GLU A 21 10.74 -33.70 -40.70
C GLU A 21 10.72 -34.26 -42.13
N THR A 22 10.29 -35.52 -42.30
CA THR A 22 10.35 -36.22 -43.59
C THR A 22 9.10 -35.95 -44.43
N THR A 23 7.91 -36.05 -43.85
CA THR A 23 6.64 -35.78 -44.53
C THR A 23 6.19 -34.32 -44.42
N ARG A 24 6.75 -33.56 -43.48
CA ARG A 24 6.32 -32.21 -43.10
C ARG A 24 4.92 -32.11 -42.48
N ARG A 25 4.28 -33.23 -42.14
CA ARG A 25 2.98 -33.21 -41.45
C ARG A 25 3.17 -32.84 -39.98
N ALA A 26 2.25 -32.05 -39.45
CA ALA A 26 2.27 -31.58 -38.08
C ALA A 26 0.88 -31.57 -37.45
N VAL A 27 0.87 -31.59 -36.12
CA VAL A 27 -0.32 -31.37 -35.30
C VAL A 27 -0.04 -30.28 -34.28
N VAL A 28 -1.09 -29.56 -33.89
CA VAL A 28 -1.06 -28.67 -32.72
C VAL A 28 -1.96 -29.26 -31.64
N VAL A 29 -1.48 -29.29 -30.40
CA VAL A 29 -2.22 -29.80 -29.24
C VAL A 29 -2.52 -28.65 -28.28
N ASP A 30 -3.79 -28.53 -27.89
CA ASP A 30 -4.34 -27.50 -26.99
C ASP A 30 -3.97 -26.06 -27.41
N PRO A 31 -4.31 -25.59 -28.64
CA PRO A 31 -3.86 -24.28 -29.11
C PRO A 31 -4.48 -23.12 -28.32
N ARG A 32 -3.68 -22.10 -28.04
CA ARG A 32 -4.20 -20.79 -27.62
C ARG A 32 -5.02 -20.15 -28.75
N ARG A 33 -5.93 -19.23 -28.39
CA ARG A 33 -6.83 -18.59 -29.36
C ARG A 33 -6.12 -17.78 -30.45
N ASP A 34 -5.08 -17.03 -30.08
CA ASP A 34 -4.28 -16.24 -31.02
C ASP A 34 -3.21 -17.10 -31.68
N VAL A 35 -3.58 -17.72 -32.80
CA VAL A 35 -2.88 -18.86 -33.43
C VAL A 35 -1.65 -18.49 -34.27
N ASP A 36 -1.34 -17.20 -34.40
CA ASP A 36 -0.27 -16.68 -35.27
C ASP A 36 1.10 -17.31 -35.02
N GLU A 37 1.41 -17.67 -33.77
CA GLU A 37 2.70 -18.28 -33.46
C GLU A 37 2.86 -19.65 -34.12
N TYR A 38 1.81 -20.47 -34.11
CA TYR A 38 1.83 -21.80 -34.69
C TYR A 38 1.90 -21.72 -36.22
N LEU A 39 1.12 -20.80 -36.80
CA LEU A 39 1.11 -20.58 -38.25
C LEU A 39 2.46 -20.10 -38.76
N ARG A 40 3.10 -19.17 -38.04
CA ARG A 40 4.42 -18.64 -38.39
C ARG A 40 5.48 -19.72 -38.27
N GLU A 41 5.52 -20.46 -37.16
CA GLU A 41 6.49 -21.54 -36.98
C GLU A 41 6.30 -22.66 -38.01
N ALA A 42 5.05 -23.04 -38.31
CA ALA A 42 4.77 -24.01 -39.35
C ALA A 42 5.27 -23.52 -40.71
N ALA A 43 5.04 -22.26 -41.07
CA ALA A 43 5.53 -21.68 -42.32
C ALA A 43 7.08 -21.65 -42.38
N GLU A 44 7.74 -21.21 -41.30
CA GLU A 44 9.21 -21.14 -41.21
C GLU A 44 9.87 -22.52 -41.36
N ARG A 45 9.22 -23.57 -40.83
CA ARG A 45 9.71 -24.96 -40.88
C ARG A 45 9.14 -25.76 -42.06
N GLY A 46 8.32 -25.14 -42.90
CA GLY A 46 7.65 -25.79 -44.03
C GLY A 46 6.72 -26.94 -43.63
N LEU A 47 6.09 -26.84 -42.46
CA LEU A 47 5.16 -27.83 -41.92
C LEU A 47 3.72 -27.57 -42.38
N GLN A 48 2.96 -28.64 -42.53
CA GLN A 48 1.52 -28.62 -42.77
C GLN A 48 0.78 -29.15 -41.53
N ILE A 49 0.09 -28.24 -40.83
CA ILE A 49 -0.78 -28.61 -39.70
C ILE A 49 -2.03 -29.28 -40.28
N ASP A 50 -2.21 -30.58 -40.04
CA ASP A 50 -3.35 -31.35 -40.57
C ASP A 50 -4.38 -31.76 -39.51
N ARG A 51 -4.03 -31.63 -38.22
CA ARG A 51 -4.90 -31.84 -37.07
C ARG A 51 -4.64 -30.83 -35.95
N VAL A 52 -5.72 -30.47 -35.27
CA VAL A 52 -5.71 -29.78 -33.99
C VAL A 52 -6.29 -30.74 -32.96
N ILE A 53 -5.49 -31.17 -32.00
CA ILE A 53 -5.90 -32.12 -30.98
C ILE A 53 -6.18 -31.37 -29.69
N GLU A 54 -7.38 -31.53 -29.16
CA GLU A 54 -7.75 -31.04 -27.84
C GLU A 54 -7.66 -32.21 -26.87
N THR A 55 -6.88 -32.05 -25.81
CA THR A 55 -6.80 -33.05 -24.75
C THR A 55 -8.11 -33.13 -23.98
N HIS A 56 -8.83 -32.02 -23.87
CA HIS A 56 -10.15 -31.93 -23.23
C HIS A 56 -10.86 -30.63 -23.63
N ILE A 57 -12.13 -30.48 -23.24
CA ILE A 57 -12.85 -29.21 -23.38
C ILE A 57 -12.35 -28.27 -22.27
N HIS A 58 -11.43 -27.37 -22.64
CA HIS A 58 -10.82 -26.39 -21.74
C HIS A 58 -11.86 -25.49 -21.06
N ALA A 59 -11.68 -25.22 -19.77
CA ALA A 59 -12.58 -24.37 -19.00
C ALA A 59 -12.00 -22.97 -18.74
N ASP A 60 -10.69 -22.81 -18.69
CA ASP A 60 -10.02 -21.59 -18.21
C ASP A 60 -9.58 -20.64 -19.34
N PHE A 61 -9.67 -21.08 -20.59
CA PHE A 61 -9.45 -20.26 -21.79
C PHE A 61 -10.31 -20.75 -22.95
N LEU A 62 -10.41 -19.92 -23.98
CA LEU A 62 -11.05 -20.25 -25.25
C LEU A 62 -9.98 -20.74 -26.23
N SER A 63 -10.10 -21.98 -26.69
CA SER A 63 -9.08 -22.58 -27.55
C SER A 63 -9.11 -22.03 -28.98
N GLY A 64 -7.96 -22.07 -29.64
CA GLY A 64 -7.77 -21.70 -31.04
C GLY A 64 -8.12 -22.78 -32.06
N HIS A 65 -8.87 -23.83 -31.68
CA HIS A 65 -9.20 -24.93 -32.62
C HIS A 65 -9.97 -24.48 -33.86
N LEU A 66 -10.90 -23.52 -33.73
CA LEU A 66 -11.64 -22.99 -34.88
C LEU A 66 -10.75 -22.09 -35.73
N GLU A 67 -9.93 -21.26 -35.10
CA GLU A 67 -8.98 -20.36 -35.74
C GLU A 67 -7.95 -21.15 -36.57
N LEU A 68 -7.34 -22.19 -36.01
CA LEU A 68 -6.40 -23.06 -36.74
C LEU A 68 -7.10 -23.85 -37.85
N ALA A 69 -8.27 -24.43 -37.59
CA ALA A 69 -9.01 -25.18 -38.61
C ALA A 69 -9.39 -24.29 -39.80
N ALA A 70 -9.82 -23.05 -39.55
CA ALA A 70 -10.13 -22.08 -40.59
C ALA A 70 -8.89 -21.65 -41.39
N ALA A 71 -7.75 -21.46 -40.72
CA ALA A 71 -6.51 -21.02 -41.37
C ALA A 71 -5.80 -22.11 -42.17
N THR A 72 -5.93 -23.38 -41.77
CA THR A 72 -5.11 -24.49 -42.31
C THR A 72 -5.91 -25.59 -42.99
N GLY A 73 -7.22 -25.68 -42.73
CA GLY A 73 -8.03 -26.85 -43.09
C GLY A 73 -7.81 -28.07 -42.20
N ALA A 74 -7.08 -27.92 -41.09
CA ALA A 74 -6.85 -29.00 -40.13
C ALA A 74 -8.15 -29.55 -39.54
N ARG A 75 -8.17 -30.85 -39.27
CA ARG A 75 -9.28 -31.51 -38.57
C ARG A 75 -9.18 -31.24 -37.07
N ILE A 76 -10.28 -30.85 -36.45
CA ILE A 76 -10.36 -30.72 -34.99
C ILE A 76 -10.59 -32.12 -34.42
N CYS A 77 -9.83 -32.50 -33.39
CA CYS A 77 -9.85 -33.82 -32.79
C CYS A 77 -10.08 -33.73 -31.28
N PHE A 78 -10.92 -34.61 -30.76
CA PHE A 78 -11.19 -34.77 -29.32
C PHE A 78 -11.24 -36.25 -28.97
N GLY A 79 -11.13 -36.59 -27.68
CA GLY A 79 -11.45 -37.91 -27.18
C GLY A 79 -12.90 -38.32 -27.43
N GLU A 80 -13.15 -39.63 -27.37
CA GLU A 80 -14.52 -40.16 -27.37
C GLU A 80 -15.37 -39.52 -26.27
N GLY A 81 -16.61 -39.14 -26.61
CA GLY A 81 -17.56 -38.56 -25.66
C GLY A 81 -17.57 -37.03 -25.59
N ALA A 82 -16.74 -36.35 -26.39
CA ALA A 82 -16.83 -34.90 -26.54
C ALA A 82 -18.17 -34.47 -27.16
N ASP A 83 -18.89 -33.58 -26.47
CA ASP A 83 -20.19 -33.03 -26.88
C ASP A 83 -20.00 -31.60 -27.39
N VAL A 84 -19.97 -31.45 -28.72
CA VAL A 84 -19.66 -30.19 -29.42
C VAL A 84 -20.52 -30.00 -30.68
N ASP A 85 -20.75 -28.74 -31.07
CA ASP A 85 -21.64 -28.33 -32.17
C ASP A 85 -20.96 -28.28 -33.55
N PHE A 86 -19.71 -28.74 -33.67
CA PHE A 86 -18.92 -28.71 -34.91
C PHE A 86 -18.31 -30.09 -35.25
N PRO A 87 -17.95 -30.34 -36.53
CA PRO A 87 -17.35 -31.60 -36.92
C PRO A 87 -16.02 -31.86 -36.22
N VAL A 88 -15.87 -33.03 -35.61
CA VAL A 88 -14.63 -33.49 -34.97
C VAL A 88 -14.25 -34.90 -35.43
N GLU A 89 -12.95 -35.17 -35.52
CA GLU A 89 -12.39 -36.52 -35.62
C GLU A 89 -12.27 -37.08 -34.19
N SER A 90 -13.17 -38.01 -33.81
CA SER A 90 -13.10 -38.69 -32.52
C SER A 90 -11.86 -39.58 -32.42
N LEU A 91 -11.11 -39.42 -31.34
CA LEU A 91 -9.90 -40.17 -31.05
C LEU A 91 -10.17 -41.26 -30.00
N HIS A 92 -9.80 -42.49 -30.34
CA HIS A 92 -10.08 -43.68 -29.54
C HIS A 92 -8.87 -44.11 -28.69
N ASP A 93 -9.14 -44.78 -27.57
CA ASP A 93 -8.07 -45.35 -26.73
C ASP A 93 -7.18 -46.34 -27.50
N GLY A 94 -5.87 -46.18 -27.40
CA GLY A 94 -4.87 -46.98 -28.12
C GLY A 94 -4.74 -46.64 -29.61
N GLN A 95 -5.48 -45.65 -30.13
CA GLN A 95 -5.37 -45.25 -31.53
C GLN A 95 -3.97 -44.70 -31.82
N ARG A 96 -3.34 -45.19 -32.89
CA ARG A 96 -2.08 -44.67 -33.41
C ARG A 96 -2.28 -43.76 -34.61
N ILE A 97 -1.61 -42.61 -34.59
CA ILE A 97 -1.60 -41.60 -35.65
C ILE A 97 -0.16 -41.42 -36.13
N SER A 98 0.12 -41.79 -37.38
CA SER A 98 1.43 -41.52 -37.99
C SER A 98 1.45 -40.14 -38.65
N LEU A 99 2.51 -39.39 -38.37
CA LEU A 99 2.90 -38.18 -39.09
C LEU A 99 4.02 -38.46 -40.11
N GLY A 100 4.54 -39.68 -40.18
CA GLY A 100 5.77 -40.01 -40.90
C GLY A 100 6.58 -40.98 -40.05
N ASP A 101 7.81 -40.58 -39.71
CA ASP A 101 8.63 -41.28 -38.72
C ASP A 101 8.03 -41.07 -37.31
N VAL A 102 7.52 -39.87 -37.04
CA VAL A 102 6.85 -39.55 -35.77
C VAL A 102 5.48 -40.23 -35.68
N ALA A 103 5.21 -40.87 -34.54
CA ALA A 103 3.92 -41.49 -34.25
C ALA A 103 3.33 -40.98 -32.93
N LEU A 104 2.01 -40.79 -32.91
CA LEU A 104 1.24 -40.43 -31.72
C LEU A 104 0.36 -41.62 -31.31
N GLU A 105 0.25 -41.88 -30.01
CA GLU A 105 -0.68 -42.86 -29.45
C GLU A 105 -1.63 -42.16 -28.48
N ILE A 106 -2.93 -42.37 -28.66
CA ILE A 106 -3.97 -41.73 -27.86
C ILE A 106 -4.30 -42.62 -26.66
N LEU A 107 -4.28 -42.05 -25.45
CA LEU A 107 -4.72 -42.71 -24.24
C LEU A 107 -5.97 -41.98 -23.71
N ALA A 108 -7.11 -42.66 -23.65
CA ALA A 108 -8.29 -42.09 -23.01
C ALA A 108 -8.09 -42.00 -21.49
N THR A 109 -8.04 -40.80 -20.95
CA THR A 109 -7.72 -40.55 -19.54
C THR A 109 -8.80 -39.71 -18.85
N PRO A 110 -10.05 -40.20 -18.81
CA PRO A 110 -11.14 -39.50 -18.14
C PRO A 110 -10.79 -39.23 -16.67
N GLY A 111 -11.20 -38.07 -16.17
CA GLY A 111 -10.95 -37.70 -14.79
C GLY A 111 -11.06 -36.20 -14.55
N HIS A 112 -10.27 -35.40 -15.26
CA HIS A 112 -10.47 -33.95 -15.26
C HIS A 112 -11.78 -33.59 -15.97
N THR A 113 -11.96 -34.15 -17.18
CA THR A 113 -13.23 -34.20 -17.89
C THR A 113 -13.51 -35.64 -18.38
N PRO A 114 -14.76 -35.98 -18.75
CA PRO A 114 -15.12 -37.30 -19.27
C PRO A 114 -14.43 -37.66 -20.60
N GLU A 115 -14.21 -36.68 -21.47
CA GLU A 115 -13.59 -36.85 -22.79
C GLU A 115 -12.07 -36.69 -22.80
N SER A 116 -11.46 -36.49 -21.63
CA SER A 116 -10.02 -36.23 -21.49
C SER A 116 -9.16 -37.34 -22.13
N ILE A 117 -8.14 -36.94 -22.88
CA ILE A 117 -7.11 -37.81 -23.47
C ILE A 117 -5.69 -37.31 -23.15
N CYS A 118 -4.73 -38.23 -23.15
CA CYS A 118 -3.31 -37.94 -23.22
C CYS A 118 -2.74 -38.38 -24.58
N VAL A 119 -1.75 -37.66 -25.09
CA VAL A 119 -1.09 -37.96 -26.37
C VAL A 119 0.35 -38.40 -26.12
N VAL A 120 0.63 -39.68 -26.32
CA VAL A 120 1.99 -40.23 -26.22
C VAL A 120 2.71 -40.02 -27.55
N VAL A 121 3.91 -39.46 -27.49
CA VAL A 121 4.72 -39.08 -28.65
C VAL A 121 5.92 -40.02 -28.78
N TYR A 122 6.06 -40.64 -29.93
CA TYR A 122 7.20 -41.48 -30.32
C TYR A 122 7.98 -40.78 -31.43
N GLU A 123 9.31 -40.71 -31.31
CA GLU A 123 10.16 -40.16 -32.36
C GLU A 123 10.18 -41.09 -33.59
N HIS A 124 10.19 -42.40 -33.33
CA HIS A 124 9.95 -43.45 -34.30
C HIS A 124 8.88 -44.43 -33.81
N ALA A 125 8.01 -44.89 -34.71
CA ALA A 125 6.86 -45.73 -34.37
C ALA A 125 7.19 -47.04 -33.58
N ASP A 126 8.40 -47.56 -33.76
CA ASP A 126 8.90 -48.81 -33.16
C ASP A 126 9.79 -48.57 -31.92
N ASP A 127 9.93 -47.33 -31.45
CA ASP A 127 10.73 -47.02 -30.25
C ASP A 127 10.15 -47.72 -29.00
N GLU A 128 11.04 -48.37 -28.22
CA GLU A 128 10.66 -49.08 -26.99
C GLU A 128 10.15 -48.12 -25.89
N ALA A 129 10.68 -46.90 -25.85
CA ALA A 129 10.26 -45.86 -24.93
C ALA A 129 9.80 -44.61 -25.69
N PRO A 130 8.61 -44.07 -25.41
CA PRO A 130 8.16 -42.83 -26.04
C PRO A 130 9.00 -41.65 -25.58
N TYR A 131 9.16 -40.67 -26.46
CA TYR A 131 9.82 -39.39 -26.17
C TYR A 131 9.15 -38.67 -24.99
N GLY A 132 7.82 -38.67 -24.97
CA GLY A 132 7.05 -38.05 -23.89
C GLY A 132 5.55 -38.28 -24.05
N VAL A 133 4.79 -37.78 -23.08
CA VAL A 133 3.33 -37.76 -23.09
C VAL A 133 2.84 -36.33 -22.81
N LEU A 134 1.99 -35.82 -23.70
CA LEU A 134 1.21 -34.63 -23.47
C LEU A 134 0.01 -35.02 -22.60
N THR A 135 -0.02 -34.56 -21.35
CA THR A 135 -0.96 -35.07 -20.34
C THR A 135 -2.25 -34.25 -20.20
N GLY A 136 -2.38 -33.16 -20.96
CA GLY A 136 -3.46 -32.19 -20.77
C GLY A 136 -3.54 -31.79 -19.31
N ASP A 137 -4.76 -31.79 -18.78
CA ASP A 137 -5.05 -31.56 -17.36
C ASP A 137 -5.24 -32.86 -16.56
N THR A 138 -4.84 -34.03 -17.10
CA THR A 138 -4.90 -35.30 -16.36
C THR A 138 -3.82 -35.36 -15.28
N LEU A 139 -2.58 -35.00 -15.62
CA LEU A 139 -1.41 -35.06 -14.74
C LEU A 139 -0.56 -33.79 -14.93
N PHE A 140 -0.28 -33.09 -13.83
CA PHE A 140 0.59 -31.92 -13.80
C PHE A 140 1.97 -32.27 -13.21
N VAL A 141 2.91 -31.33 -13.29
CA VAL A 141 4.16 -31.43 -12.54
C VAL A 141 3.88 -31.13 -11.07
N GLY A 142 3.87 -32.18 -10.23
CA GLY A 142 3.65 -32.10 -8.79
C GLY A 142 2.19 -32.20 -8.34
N ASP A 143 1.23 -32.27 -9.28
CA ASP A 143 -0.20 -32.32 -8.99
C ASP A 143 -1.00 -33.09 -10.06
N VAL A 144 -2.33 -33.12 -9.97
CA VAL A 144 -3.26 -33.69 -10.96
C VAL A 144 -4.42 -32.73 -11.22
N GLY A 145 -5.17 -32.96 -12.30
CA GLY A 145 -6.37 -32.19 -12.62
C GLY A 145 -7.40 -32.19 -11.50
N ARG A 146 -8.03 -31.03 -11.28
CA ARG A 146 -9.18 -30.94 -10.37
C ARG A 146 -10.41 -31.68 -10.97
N PRO A 147 -11.20 -32.42 -10.16
CA PRO A 147 -12.32 -33.23 -10.65
C PRO A 147 -13.70 -32.55 -10.48
N ASP A 148 -13.75 -31.28 -10.06
CA ASP A 148 -14.97 -30.62 -9.59
C ASP A 148 -15.57 -29.59 -10.57
N LEU A 149 -14.97 -29.39 -11.75
CA LEU A 149 -15.45 -28.40 -12.75
C LEU A 149 -16.84 -28.72 -13.32
N LEU A 150 -17.28 -29.97 -13.27
CA LEU A 150 -18.55 -30.45 -13.83
C LEU A 150 -19.65 -30.67 -12.79
N VAL A 151 -19.43 -30.25 -11.52
CA VAL A 151 -20.42 -30.37 -10.44
C VAL A 151 -21.71 -29.63 -10.79
N ALA A 152 -21.61 -28.44 -11.38
CA ALA A 152 -22.77 -27.66 -11.83
C ALA A 152 -23.58 -28.37 -12.94
N SER A 153 -22.95 -29.29 -13.68
CA SER A 153 -23.57 -30.10 -14.74
C SER A 153 -24.08 -31.45 -14.22
N GLY A 154 -24.08 -31.67 -12.90
CA GLY A 154 -24.61 -32.87 -12.25
C GLY A 154 -23.63 -34.04 -12.12
N VAL A 155 -22.35 -33.84 -12.46
CA VAL A 155 -21.31 -34.89 -12.32
C VAL A 155 -20.65 -34.77 -10.94
N SER A 156 -20.59 -35.87 -10.18
CA SER A 156 -19.95 -35.87 -8.86
C SER A 156 -18.43 -35.72 -8.96
N ALA A 157 -17.86 -34.80 -8.18
CA ALA A 157 -16.41 -34.62 -8.06
C ALA A 157 -15.71 -35.90 -7.58
N ASP A 158 -16.31 -36.63 -6.63
CA ASP A 158 -15.75 -37.89 -6.11
C ASP A 158 -15.72 -38.97 -7.20
N ALA A 159 -16.75 -39.02 -8.06
CA ALA A 159 -16.81 -39.98 -9.15
C ALA A 159 -15.72 -39.69 -10.20
N LEU A 160 -15.57 -38.43 -10.60
CA LEU A 160 -14.50 -38.01 -11.52
C LEU A 160 -13.10 -38.24 -10.92
N ALA A 161 -12.92 -37.98 -9.63
CA ALA A 161 -11.69 -38.26 -8.91
C ALA A 161 -11.33 -39.76 -8.93
N ALA A 162 -12.31 -40.64 -8.70
CA ALA A 162 -12.10 -42.08 -8.77
C ALA A 162 -11.75 -42.53 -10.20
N THR A 163 -12.37 -41.94 -11.22
CA THR A 163 -12.04 -42.18 -12.63
C THR A 163 -10.61 -41.72 -12.96
N LEU A 164 -10.22 -40.53 -12.49
CA LEU A 164 -8.87 -39.99 -12.65
C LEU A 164 -7.82 -40.92 -12.03
N TYR A 165 -8.07 -41.43 -10.82
CA TYR A 165 -7.21 -42.43 -10.18
C TYR A 165 -6.99 -43.67 -11.08
N GLY A 166 -8.06 -44.15 -11.71
CA GLY A 166 -8.00 -45.26 -12.67
C GLY A 166 -7.14 -44.94 -13.88
N SER A 167 -7.36 -43.78 -14.52
CA SER A 167 -6.59 -43.29 -15.68
C SER A 167 -5.10 -43.18 -15.37
N LEU A 168 -4.74 -42.62 -14.22
CA LEU A 168 -3.35 -42.49 -13.77
C LEU A 168 -2.68 -43.86 -13.58
N ARG A 169 -3.32 -44.78 -12.84
CA ARG A 169 -2.74 -46.07 -12.45
C ARG A 169 -2.68 -47.09 -13.58
N THR A 170 -3.70 -47.12 -14.42
CA THR A 170 -3.85 -48.16 -15.45
C THR A 170 -3.27 -47.76 -16.80
N LYS A 171 -3.03 -46.46 -17.04
CA LYS A 171 -2.47 -45.95 -18.31
C LYS A 171 -1.17 -45.22 -18.09
N LEU A 172 -1.19 -44.01 -17.52
CA LEU A 172 0.01 -43.15 -17.46
C LEU A 172 1.16 -43.79 -16.65
N LEU A 173 0.89 -44.41 -15.50
CA LEU A 173 1.94 -45.02 -14.69
C LEU A 173 2.49 -46.34 -15.26
N ARG A 174 1.90 -46.88 -16.33
CA ARG A 174 2.46 -48.00 -17.10
C ARG A 174 3.52 -47.58 -18.11
N LEU A 175 3.60 -46.28 -18.43
CA LEU A 175 4.65 -45.76 -19.29
C LEU A 175 6.03 -45.88 -18.59
N PRO A 176 7.12 -46.05 -19.36
CA PRO A 176 8.47 -46.09 -18.81
C PRO A 176 8.82 -44.85 -17.98
N ASP A 177 9.67 -45.03 -16.96
CA ASP A 177 10.06 -43.93 -16.05
C ASP A 177 10.75 -42.76 -16.77
N ALA A 178 11.42 -43.05 -17.88
CA ALA A 178 12.11 -42.06 -18.71
C ALA A 178 11.15 -41.21 -19.57
N THR A 179 9.89 -41.63 -19.74
CA THR A 179 8.90 -40.89 -20.52
C THR A 179 8.68 -39.51 -19.92
N ARG A 180 8.90 -38.48 -20.72
CA ARG A 180 8.73 -37.08 -20.33
C ARG A 180 7.25 -36.75 -20.17
N VAL A 181 6.91 -35.88 -19.22
CA VAL A 181 5.56 -35.44 -18.93
C VAL A 181 5.43 -33.97 -19.31
N PHE A 182 4.42 -33.65 -20.12
CA PHE A 182 4.16 -32.34 -20.67
C PHE A 182 2.68 -31.96 -20.45
N PRO A 183 2.36 -31.27 -19.35
CA PRO A 183 0.98 -30.88 -19.03
C PRO A 183 0.50 -29.66 -19.82
N ALA A 184 -0.83 -29.49 -19.92
CA ALA A 184 -1.41 -28.27 -20.48
C ALA A 184 -1.33 -27.06 -19.54
N HIS A 185 -1.06 -27.24 -18.24
CA HIS A 185 -0.92 -26.13 -17.28
C HIS A 185 0.27 -26.26 -16.32
N GLY A 186 0.75 -25.11 -15.84
CA GLY A 186 1.83 -24.98 -14.85
C GLY A 186 1.51 -24.00 -13.70
N ALA A 187 2.55 -23.61 -12.94
CA ALA A 187 2.43 -22.81 -11.72
C ALA A 187 1.43 -21.66 -11.81
N GLY A 188 0.50 -21.64 -10.85
CA GLY A 188 -0.52 -20.63 -10.66
C GLY A 188 -1.82 -20.89 -11.41
N SER A 189 -1.93 -21.83 -12.35
CA SER A 189 -3.25 -22.15 -12.94
C SER A 189 -4.26 -22.55 -11.85
N MET A 190 -5.53 -22.16 -12.02
CA MET A 190 -6.63 -22.55 -11.13
C MET A 190 -7.22 -23.94 -11.47
N CYS A 191 -6.68 -24.63 -12.48
CA CYS A 191 -7.03 -26.01 -12.85
C CYS A 191 -6.41 -27.07 -11.91
N GLY A 192 -5.47 -26.68 -11.03
CA GLY A 192 -4.96 -27.54 -9.97
C GLY A 192 -4.59 -26.78 -8.69
N LYS A 193 -4.11 -27.54 -7.70
CA LYS A 193 -3.95 -27.11 -6.30
C LYS A 193 -2.52 -26.68 -5.97
N ARG A 194 -1.51 -27.34 -6.53
CA ARG A 194 -0.06 -27.19 -6.21
C ARG A 194 0.82 -27.44 -7.44
N LEU A 195 0.60 -26.69 -8.52
CA LEU A 195 1.40 -26.83 -9.73
C LEU A 195 2.82 -26.27 -9.55
N SER A 196 3.81 -27.02 -10.04
CA SER A 196 5.21 -26.60 -10.09
C SER A 196 5.47 -25.51 -11.14
N SER A 197 6.52 -24.72 -10.94
CA SER A 197 7.03 -23.77 -11.96
C SER A 197 7.75 -24.47 -13.12
N GLU A 198 8.12 -25.73 -12.94
CA GLU A 198 8.68 -26.56 -14.02
C GLU A 198 7.63 -26.88 -15.08
N THR A 199 7.95 -26.65 -16.35
CA THR A 199 7.02 -26.86 -17.48
C THR A 199 7.01 -28.28 -18.04
N SER A 200 7.88 -29.16 -17.51
CA SER A 200 7.92 -30.58 -17.84
C SER A 200 8.54 -31.42 -16.71
N SER A 201 8.32 -32.74 -16.74
CA SER A 201 8.92 -33.69 -15.80
C SER A 201 9.08 -35.08 -16.45
N THR A 202 9.12 -36.16 -15.67
CA THR A 202 9.06 -37.55 -16.17
C THR A 202 8.09 -38.39 -15.34
N ILE A 203 7.58 -39.48 -15.92
CA ILE A 203 6.70 -40.43 -15.22
C ILE A 203 7.38 -40.98 -13.96
N GLY A 204 8.67 -41.30 -14.04
CA GLY A 204 9.44 -41.80 -12.89
C GLY A 204 9.55 -40.77 -11.76
N GLU A 205 9.75 -39.50 -12.08
CA GLU A 205 9.78 -38.43 -11.07
C GLU A 205 8.40 -38.20 -10.45
N GLN A 206 7.36 -38.07 -11.28
CA GLN A 206 6.00 -37.88 -10.78
C GLN A 206 5.55 -39.06 -9.89
N ARG A 207 5.90 -40.30 -10.23
CA ARG A 207 5.61 -41.46 -9.37
C ARG A 207 6.26 -41.35 -7.98
N ARG A 208 7.44 -40.73 -7.88
CA ARG A 208 8.18 -40.58 -6.61
C ARG A 208 7.72 -39.38 -5.79
N SER A 209 7.48 -38.23 -6.42
CA SER A 209 7.30 -36.96 -5.71
C SER A 209 5.86 -36.43 -5.70
N ASN A 210 5.02 -36.78 -6.68
CA ASN A 210 3.65 -36.27 -6.76
C ASN A 210 2.79 -36.86 -5.63
N TYR A 211 2.25 -35.99 -4.77
CA TYR A 211 1.50 -36.40 -3.57
C TYR A 211 0.27 -37.25 -3.93
N ALA A 212 -0.42 -36.93 -5.02
CA ALA A 212 -1.62 -37.62 -5.45
C ALA A 212 -1.29 -39.05 -5.90
N LEU A 213 -0.19 -39.22 -6.65
CA LEU A 213 0.26 -40.55 -7.10
C LEU A 213 0.76 -41.45 -5.96
N ARG A 214 1.10 -40.87 -4.81
CA ARG A 214 1.53 -41.59 -3.60
C ARG A 214 0.39 -42.03 -2.69
N ALA A 215 -0.86 -41.66 -2.98
CA ALA A 215 -2.01 -42.12 -2.21
C ALA A 215 -2.05 -43.67 -2.14
N GLY A 216 -2.34 -44.21 -0.95
CA GLY A 216 -2.36 -45.64 -0.67
C GLY A 216 -3.59 -46.39 -1.21
N GLY A 217 -4.57 -45.67 -1.77
CA GLY A 217 -5.79 -46.20 -2.37
C GLY A 217 -6.69 -45.11 -2.94
N VAL A 218 -7.78 -45.52 -3.60
CA VAL A 218 -8.72 -44.60 -4.27
C VAL A 218 -9.37 -43.60 -3.30
N ASP A 219 -9.79 -44.03 -2.11
CA ASP A 219 -10.45 -43.13 -1.14
C ASP A 219 -9.51 -42.03 -0.64
N GLN A 220 -8.25 -42.38 -0.36
CA GLN A 220 -7.24 -41.40 0.05
C GLN A 220 -6.90 -40.44 -1.10
N PHE A 221 -6.90 -40.93 -2.34
CA PHE A 221 -6.70 -40.08 -3.51
C PHE A 221 -7.84 -39.08 -3.68
N VAL A 222 -9.09 -39.56 -3.64
CA VAL A 222 -10.30 -38.73 -3.78
C VAL A 222 -10.27 -37.61 -2.73
N ALA A 223 -10.08 -37.95 -1.46
CA ALA A 223 -10.02 -36.95 -0.38
C ALA A 223 -8.90 -35.91 -0.61
N ALA A 224 -7.71 -36.36 -1.03
CA ALA A 224 -6.56 -35.46 -1.21
C ALA A 224 -6.76 -34.43 -2.32
N ILE A 225 -7.49 -34.80 -3.40
CA ILE A 225 -7.69 -33.95 -4.58
C ILE A 225 -9.03 -33.23 -4.59
N THR A 226 -9.99 -33.55 -3.71
CA THR A 226 -11.24 -32.77 -3.56
C THR A 226 -11.13 -31.74 -2.43
N GLU A 227 -10.30 -31.97 -1.42
CA GLU A 227 -10.10 -31.02 -0.32
C GLU A 227 -9.24 -29.81 -0.75
N GLY A 228 -9.66 -28.60 -0.35
CA GLY A 228 -8.84 -27.38 -0.47
C GLY A 228 -8.58 -26.91 -1.90
N GLN A 229 -9.48 -27.26 -2.83
CA GLN A 229 -9.47 -26.76 -4.21
C GLN A 229 -9.72 -25.23 -4.24
N PRO A 230 -9.11 -24.50 -5.20
CA PRO A 230 -9.41 -23.09 -5.40
C PRO A 230 -10.88 -22.87 -5.78
N VAL A 231 -11.44 -21.75 -5.34
CA VAL A 231 -12.79 -21.31 -5.77
C VAL A 231 -12.77 -21.12 -7.29
N GLN A 232 -13.67 -21.80 -7.99
CA GLN A 232 -13.77 -21.71 -9.44
C GLN A 232 -14.23 -20.30 -9.88
N PRO A 233 -13.51 -19.62 -10.77
CA PRO A 233 -13.98 -18.39 -11.38
C PRO A 233 -15.23 -18.63 -12.23
N ARG A 234 -16.17 -17.68 -12.20
CA ARG A 234 -17.42 -17.78 -12.98
C ARG A 234 -17.20 -17.97 -14.48
N TYR A 235 -16.16 -17.35 -15.03
CA TYR A 235 -15.91 -17.45 -16.47
C TYR A 235 -15.49 -18.85 -16.91
N PHE A 236 -15.12 -19.75 -16.01
CA PHE A 236 -14.72 -21.11 -16.39
C PHE A 236 -15.87 -21.85 -17.09
N SER A 237 -17.06 -21.79 -16.49
CA SER A 237 -18.26 -22.37 -17.08
C SER A 237 -18.63 -21.70 -18.42
N PHE A 238 -18.36 -20.39 -18.54
CA PHE A 238 -18.58 -19.66 -19.78
C PHE A 238 -17.62 -20.11 -20.89
N ALA A 239 -16.31 -20.17 -20.64
CA ALA A 239 -15.34 -20.59 -21.64
C ALA A 239 -15.50 -22.08 -22.03
N ALA A 240 -15.75 -22.97 -21.07
CA ALA A 240 -16.07 -24.37 -21.34
C ALA A 240 -17.29 -24.51 -22.26
N HIS A 241 -18.35 -23.73 -22.03
CA HIS A 241 -19.53 -23.73 -22.90
C HIS A 241 -19.21 -23.18 -24.30
N ARG A 242 -18.42 -22.12 -24.39
CA ARG A 242 -18.02 -21.51 -25.66
C ARG A 242 -17.08 -22.39 -26.49
N ASN A 243 -16.25 -23.22 -25.86
CA ASN A 243 -15.40 -24.19 -26.52
C ASN A 243 -16.19 -25.35 -27.16
N ARG A 244 -17.44 -25.57 -26.76
CA ARG A 244 -18.33 -26.56 -27.39
C ARG A 244 -19.09 -26.03 -28.61
N GLN A 245 -19.11 -24.71 -28.80
CA GLN A 245 -19.96 -24.05 -29.79
C GLN A 245 -19.17 -23.64 -31.02
N VAL A 246 -19.86 -23.64 -32.18
CA VAL A 246 -19.46 -22.80 -33.31
C VAL A 246 -19.54 -21.34 -32.87
N ARG A 247 -18.45 -20.61 -33.05
CA ARG A 247 -18.31 -19.21 -32.64
C ARG A 247 -17.57 -18.38 -33.68
N PRO A 248 -17.73 -17.05 -33.69
CA PRO A 248 -16.87 -16.18 -34.48
C PRO A 248 -15.39 -16.40 -34.15
N LEU A 249 -14.57 -16.35 -35.19
CA LEU A 249 -13.11 -16.35 -35.05
C LEU A 249 -12.66 -15.07 -34.33
N LEU A 250 -11.44 -15.11 -33.78
CA LEU A 250 -10.80 -13.95 -33.17
C LEU A 250 -10.84 -12.72 -34.09
N ASP A 251 -11.34 -11.59 -33.58
CA ASP A 251 -11.29 -10.31 -34.28
C ASP A 251 -9.97 -9.60 -33.97
N GLU A 252 -9.05 -9.65 -34.93
CA GLU A 252 -7.71 -9.07 -34.84
C GLU A 252 -7.66 -7.54 -35.08
N ASN A 253 -8.80 -6.91 -35.41
CA ASN A 253 -8.83 -5.46 -35.63
C ASN A 253 -8.54 -4.69 -34.32
N GLN A 254 -7.83 -3.57 -34.46
CA GLN A 254 -7.58 -2.67 -33.34
C GLN A 254 -8.89 -2.05 -32.80
N PRO A 255 -9.03 -1.89 -31.48
CA PRO A 255 -10.19 -1.19 -30.90
C PRO A 255 -10.30 0.25 -31.43
N SER A 256 -11.53 0.71 -31.67
CA SER A 256 -11.79 2.09 -32.04
C SER A 256 -11.42 3.05 -30.89
N LEU A 257 -10.91 4.24 -31.21
CA LEU A 257 -10.59 5.27 -30.21
C LEU A 257 -11.79 6.18 -29.95
N LEU A 258 -12.33 6.07 -28.74
CA LEU A 258 -13.52 6.78 -28.27
C LEU A 258 -13.15 8.09 -27.57
N ASP A 259 -13.94 9.14 -27.79
CA ASP A 259 -13.91 10.33 -26.93
C ASP A 259 -14.66 10.11 -25.61
N ILE A 260 -14.54 11.04 -24.67
CA ILE A 260 -15.12 10.89 -23.32
C ILE A 260 -16.66 10.87 -23.33
N GLU A 261 -17.33 11.53 -24.27
CA GLU A 261 -18.79 11.51 -24.35
C GLU A 261 -19.30 10.20 -24.97
N GLU A 262 -18.55 9.62 -25.90
CA GLU A 262 -18.80 8.26 -26.39
C GLU A 262 -18.63 7.23 -25.27
N VAL A 263 -17.54 7.31 -24.50
CA VAL A 263 -17.32 6.45 -23.32
C VAL A 263 -18.46 6.57 -22.32
N ARG A 264 -18.89 7.80 -22.00
CA ARG A 264 -19.99 8.06 -21.06
C ARG A 264 -21.30 7.44 -21.54
N ARG A 265 -21.64 7.60 -22.82
CA ARG A 265 -22.83 6.99 -23.43
C ARG A 265 -22.79 5.45 -23.40
N HIS A 266 -21.62 4.85 -23.62
CA HIS A 266 -21.47 3.40 -23.49
C HIS A 266 -21.60 2.93 -22.04
N ALA A 267 -21.00 3.66 -21.08
CA ALA A 267 -21.14 3.35 -19.66
C ALA A 267 -22.61 3.43 -19.19
N GLU A 268 -23.34 4.49 -19.60
CA GLU A 268 -24.78 4.64 -19.33
C GLU A 268 -25.62 3.52 -19.95
N ALA A 269 -25.21 2.99 -21.11
CA ALA A 269 -25.82 1.83 -21.74
C ALA A 269 -25.42 0.49 -21.09
N GLY A 270 -24.63 0.51 -20.01
CA GLY A 270 -24.23 -0.66 -19.26
C GLY A 270 -22.89 -1.26 -19.68
N ALA A 271 -22.05 -0.58 -20.46
CA ALA A 271 -20.68 -1.04 -20.68
C ALA A 271 -19.84 -0.95 -19.39
N ILE A 272 -18.85 -1.83 -19.26
CA ILE A 272 -17.87 -1.78 -18.17
C ILE A 272 -16.70 -0.91 -18.63
N LEU A 273 -16.27 0.02 -17.78
CA LEU A 273 -15.02 0.75 -17.95
C LEU A 273 -13.90 -0.07 -17.30
N LEU A 274 -13.06 -0.72 -18.11
CA LEU A 274 -11.94 -1.54 -17.64
C LEU A 274 -10.65 -0.73 -17.72
N ASP A 275 -10.12 -0.32 -16.56
CA ASP A 275 -8.86 0.42 -16.47
C ASP A 275 -7.68 -0.55 -16.30
N GLY A 276 -6.85 -0.62 -17.35
CA GLY A 276 -5.69 -1.51 -17.46
C GLY A 276 -4.42 -1.02 -16.77
N ARG A 277 -4.45 0.16 -16.13
CA ARG A 277 -3.27 0.73 -15.45
C ARG A 277 -2.97 0.01 -14.13
N GLU A 278 -1.76 0.21 -13.60
CA GLU A 278 -1.37 -0.38 -12.33
C GLU A 278 -2.17 0.21 -11.14
N PRO A 279 -2.33 -0.54 -10.03
CA PRO A 279 -3.12 -0.12 -8.87
C PRO A 279 -2.81 1.28 -8.33
N ASP A 280 -1.53 1.68 -8.30
CA ASP A 280 -1.12 3.01 -7.80
C ASP A 280 -1.57 4.14 -8.74
N ASP A 281 -1.43 3.96 -10.05
CA ASP A 281 -1.86 4.93 -11.05
C ASP A 281 -3.38 5.08 -11.07
N PHE A 282 -4.09 3.96 -10.92
CA PHE A 282 -5.54 3.94 -10.77
C PHE A 282 -5.96 4.66 -9.49
N ALA A 283 -5.32 4.35 -8.36
CA ALA A 283 -5.70 4.89 -7.07
C ALA A 283 -5.51 6.41 -6.99
N ALA A 284 -4.43 6.92 -7.56
CA ALA A 284 -4.16 8.35 -7.63
C ALA A 284 -5.27 9.11 -8.36
N ARG A 285 -5.73 8.59 -9.51
CA ARG A 285 -6.85 9.17 -10.26
C ARG A 285 -7.40 8.20 -11.31
N HIS A 286 -8.71 8.05 -11.40
CA HIS A 286 -9.41 7.19 -12.36
C HIS A 286 -10.79 7.74 -12.75
N LEU A 287 -11.42 7.16 -13.78
CA LEU A 287 -12.80 7.46 -14.12
C LEU A 287 -13.75 6.85 -13.09
N ARG A 288 -14.77 7.61 -12.69
CA ARG A 288 -15.79 7.15 -11.75
C ARG A 288 -16.46 5.87 -12.25
N GLY A 289 -16.55 4.86 -11.37
CA GLY A 289 -17.17 3.57 -11.69
C GLY A 289 -16.33 2.62 -12.55
N ALA A 290 -15.07 2.96 -12.85
CA ALA A 290 -14.16 2.05 -13.52
C ALA A 290 -13.70 0.90 -12.62
N VAL A 291 -13.54 -0.28 -13.22
CA VAL A 291 -12.96 -1.47 -12.58
C VAL A 291 -11.50 -1.55 -12.98
N ASN A 292 -10.61 -1.72 -12.00
CA ASN A 292 -9.18 -1.83 -12.23
C ASN A 292 -8.75 -3.29 -12.32
N VAL A 293 -8.11 -3.65 -13.43
CA VAL A 293 -7.35 -4.89 -13.57
C VAL A 293 -6.09 -4.54 -14.35
N GLY A 294 -4.95 -4.43 -13.66
CA GLY A 294 -3.68 -4.07 -14.29
C GLY A 294 -3.29 -5.05 -15.39
N LEU A 295 -2.83 -4.54 -16.54
CA LEU A 295 -2.49 -5.36 -17.70
C LEU A 295 -1.28 -6.28 -17.45
N ARG A 296 -0.40 -5.93 -16.52
CA ARG A 296 0.76 -6.75 -16.16
C ARG A 296 0.32 -8.03 -15.43
N GLY A 297 1.00 -9.13 -15.77
CA GLY A 297 0.73 -10.44 -15.18
C GLY A 297 -0.58 -11.05 -15.70
N ARG A 298 -1.47 -11.45 -14.78
CA ARG A 298 -2.64 -12.31 -14.98
C ARG A 298 -3.92 -11.56 -15.34
N PHE A 299 -3.80 -10.57 -16.22
CA PHE A 299 -4.88 -9.68 -16.60
C PHE A 299 -6.14 -10.42 -17.08
N ALA A 300 -5.98 -11.38 -18.01
CA ALA A 300 -7.11 -12.10 -18.60
C ALA A 300 -7.91 -12.89 -17.56
N GLU A 301 -7.22 -13.60 -16.68
CA GLU A 301 -7.82 -14.39 -15.60
C GLU A 301 -8.57 -13.50 -14.60
N TRP A 302 -7.94 -12.40 -14.15
CA TRP A 302 -8.59 -11.49 -13.21
C TRP A 302 -9.77 -10.75 -13.82
N ALA A 303 -9.64 -10.30 -15.08
CA ALA A 303 -10.76 -9.72 -15.81
C ALA A 303 -11.90 -10.73 -15.97
N GLY A 304 -11.61 -11.96 -16.40
CA GLY A 304 -12.61 -13.03 -16.49
C GLY A 304 -13.27 -13.33 -15.13
N THR A 305 -12.53 -13.20 -14.04
CA THR A 305 -13.03 -13.44 -12.68
C THR A 305 -14.03 -12.38 -12.23
N VAL A 306 -13.79 -11.11 -12.51
CA VAL A 306 -14.57 -10.00 -11.93
C VAL A 306 -15.54 -9.33 -12.90
N LEU A 307 -15.40 -9.58 -14.20
CA LEU A 307 -16.26 -8.99 -15.23
C LEU A 307 -17.35 -9.96 -15.69
N SER A 308 -18.44 -9.40 -16.21
CA SER A 308 -19.52 -10.18 -16.80
C SER A 308 -19.31 -10.30 -18.32
N PRO A 309 -19.33 -11.53 -18.90
CA PRO A 309 -19.02 -11.75 -20.31
C PRO A 309 -20.09 -11.21 -21.28
N ASP A 310 -21.28 -10.92 -20.77
CA ASP A 310 -22.42 -10.38 -21.51
C ASP A 310 -22.37 -8.86 -21.66
N ARG A 311 -21.57 -8.13 -20.88
CA ARG A 311 -21.47 -6.67 -20.97
C ARG A 311 -20.42 -6.24 -22.00
N GLY A 312 -20.67 -5.12 -22.65
CA GLY A 312 -19.65 -4.49 -23.50
C GLY A 312 -18.52 -3.90 -22.66
N ILE A 313 -17.29 -3.88 -23.19
CA ILE A 313 -16.10 -3.39 -22.48
C ILE A 313 -15.55 -2.17 -23.20
N VAL A 314 -15.33 -1.10 -22.46
CA VAL A 314 -14.52 0.05 -22.90
C VAL A 314 -13.21 0.03 -22.14
N LEU A 315 -12.11 0.00 -22.87
CA LEU A 315 -10.77 0.01 -22.30
C LEU A 315 -10.35 1.43 -21.90
N VAL A 316 -9.71 1.56 -20.74
CA VAL A 316 -9.18 2.81 -20.19
C VAL A 316 -7.71 2.60 -19.83
N GLY A 317 -6.85 3.55 -20.19
CA GLY A 317 -5.41 3.44 -20.00
C GLY A 317 -4.64 3.90 -21.24
N ASP A 318 -3.48 3.29 -21.49
CA ASP A 318 -2.63 3.60 -22.64
C ASP A 318 -3.23 3.02 -23.94
N PRO A 319 -3.63 3.87 -24.92
CA PRO A 319 -4.20 3.40 -26.17
C PRO A 319 -3.28 2.51 -27.01
N THR A 320 -1.96 2.58 -26.79
CA THR A 320 -1.00 1.72 -27.50
C THR A 320 -1.08 0.25 -27.07
N LEU A 321 -1.64 -0.02 -25.89
CA LEU A 321 -1.82 -1.37 -25.33
C LEU A 321 -3.23 -1.93 -25.54
N ALA A 322 -4.10 -1.20 -26.27
CA ALA A 322 -5.50 -1.57 -26.47
C ALA A 322 -5.66 -2.88 -27.24
N GLY A 323 -4.84 -3.11 -28.28
CA GLY A 323 -4.82 -4.35 -29.03
C GLY A 323 -4.43 -5.55 -28.18
N GLU A 324 -3.36 -5.43 -27.38
CA GLU A 324 -2.94 -6.51 -26.46
C GLU A 324 -4.02 -6.82 -25.42
N SER A 325 -4.64 -5.78 -24.84
CA SER A 325 -5.72 -5.91 -23.86
C SER A 325 -6.91 -6.66 -24.47
N LYS A 326 -7.32 -6.29 -25.68
CA LYS A 326 -8.39 -6.99 -26.42
C LYS A 326 -8.05 -8.45 -26.67
N THR A 327 -6.86 -8.75 -27.22
CA THR A 327 -6.43 -10.13 -27.48
C THR A 327 -6.42 -10.96 -26.20
N ARG A 328 -5.91 -10.42 -25.10
CA ARG A 328 -5.88 -11.11 -23.80
C ARG A 328 -7.28 -11.37 -23.24
N LEU A 329 -8.22 -10.43 -23.36
CA LEU A 329 -9.64 -10.65 -23.00
C LEU A 329 -10.28 -11.75 -23.87
N SER A 330 -9.99 -11.74 -25.17
CA SER A 330 -10.48 -12.78 -26.08
C SER A 330 -9.96 -14.17 -25.76
N ARG A 331 -8.78 -14.31 -25.13
CA ARG A 331 -8.28 -15.62 -24.67
C ARG A 331 -9.17 -16.26 -23.61
N VAL A 332 -9.93 -15.49 -22.84
CA VAL A 332 -10.92 -15.99 -21.87
C VAL A 332 -12.37 -15.83 -22.37
N GLY A 333 -12.54 -15.50 -23.66
CA GLY A 333 -13.83 -15.40 -24.34
C GLY A 333 -14.55 -14.05 -24.23
N PHE A 334 -13.88 -13.00 -23.73
CA PHE A 334 -14.47 -11.67 -23.53
C PHE A 334 -14.29 -10.81 -24.80
N ASP A 335 -15.02 -11.17 -25.86
CA ASP A 335 -14.86 -10.57 -27.20
C ASP A 335 -15.53 -9.20 -27.38
N ARG A 336 -16.38 -8.77 -26.44
CA ARG A 336 -17.25 -7.58 -26.61
C ARG A 336 -16.52 -6.26 -26.28
N VAL A 337 -15.31 -6.08 -26.78
CA VAL A 337 -14.56 -4.82 -26.65
C VAL A 337 -15.09 -3.81 -27.65
N ILE A 338 -15.72 -2.74 -27.13
CA ILE A 338 -16.35 -1.67 -27.92
C ILE A 338 -15.27 -0.73 -28.49
N GLY A 339 -14.31 -0.36 -27.65
CA GLY A 339 -13.28 0.61 -27.99
C GLY A 339 -12.39 0.95 -26.80
N GLN A 340 -11.52 1.92 -27.01
CA GLN A 340 -10.52 2.41 -26.06
C GLN A 340 -10.69 3.92 -25.89
N LEU A 341 -10.66 4.42 -24.65
CA LEU A 341 -10.61 5.86 -24.40
C LEU A 341 -9.35 6.46 -25.03
N ARG A 342 -9.54 7.49 -25.86
CA ARG A 342 -8.47 8.13 -26.64
C ARG A 342 -7.41 8.82 -25.80
N ASP A 343 -7.82 9.60 -24.80
CA ASP A 343 -6.90 10.47 -24.05
C ASP A 343 -7.38 10.67 -22.61
N LEU A 344 -6.90 9.82 -21.71
CA LEU A 344 -7.21 9.88 -20.28
C LEU A 344 -6.63 11.13 -19.61
N ALA A 345 -5.47 11.62 -20.06
CA ALA A 345 -4.81 12.78 -19.47
C ALA A 345 -5.63 14.06 -19.71
N THR A 346 -6.18 14.22 -20.91
CA THR A 346 -7.08 15.33 -21.23
C THR A 346 -8.35 15.30 -20.37
N VAL A 347 -8.90 14.11 -20.09
CA VAL A 347 -10.07 13.96 -19.20
C VAL A 347 -9.71 14.38 -17.78
N PHE A 348 -8.54 13.96 -17.25
CA PHE A 348 -8.08 14.39 -15.93
C PHE A 348 -7.89 15.91 -15.83
N ALA A 349 -7.43 16.55 -16.89
CA ALA A 349 -7.23 18.00 -16.91
C ALA A 349 -8.54 18.80 -17.01
N HIS A 350 -9.53 18.31 -17.78
CA HIS A 350 -10.68 19.14 -18.18
C HIS A 350 -12.04 18.66 -17.67
N ARG A 351 -12.13 17.45 -17.10
CA ARG A 351 -13.39 16.86 -16.61
C ARG A 351 -13.24 16.31 -15.18
N PRO A 352 -12.97 17.18 -14.20
CA PRO A 352 -12.87 16.77 -12.79
C PRO A 352 -14.17 16.17 -12.24
N ASP A 353 -15.31 16.40 -12.90
CA ASP A 353 -16.62 15.83 -12.57
C ASP A 353 -16.70 14.31 -12.84
N LEU A 354 -15.89 13.78 -13.75
CA LEU A 354 -15.92 12.38 -14.17
C LEU A 354 -14.86 11.51 -13.51
N VAL A 355 -14.03 12.10 -12.65
CA VAL A 355 -12.85 11.44 -12.10
C VAL A 355 -12.93 11.38 -10.58
N GLU A 356 -12.32 10.35 -10.01
CA GLU A 356 -12.16 10.20 -8.58
C GLU A 356 -10.81 9.58 -8.25
N SER A 357 -10.49 9.49 -6.97
CA SER A 357 -9.30 8.84 -6.43
C SER A 357 -9.75 7.89 -5.35
N THR A 358 -8.99 6.82 -5.11
CA THR A 358 -9.31 5.88 -4.03
C THR A 358 -8.28 5.97 -2.93
N PRO A 359 -8.71 6.00 -1.66
CA PRO A 359 -7.78 5.87 -0.55
C PRO A 359 -7.18 4.46 -0.52
N ARG A 360 -5.88 4.41 -0.23
CA ARG A 360 -5.14 3.19 0.11
C ARG A 360 -4.58 3.34 1.51
N LEU A 361 -4.92 2.43 2.40
CA LEU A 361 -4.50 2.48 3.81
C LEU A 361 -3.18 1.74 4.00
N THR A 362 -2.29 2.28 4.82
CA THR A 362 -1.19 1.51 5.40
C THR A 362 -1.73 0.58 6.49
N VAL A 363 -0.97 -0.44 6.85
CA VAL A 363 -1.30 -1.38 7.93
C VAL A 363 -1.44 -0.68 9.30
N GLY A 364 -0.67 0.38 9.54
CA GLY A 364 -0.80 1.23 10.73
C GLY A 364 -2.11 2.03 10.73
N GLN A 365 -2.47 2.63 9.59
CA GLN A 365 -3.75 3.33 9.42
C GLN A 365 -4.94 2.38 9.59
N LEU A 366 -4.88 1.16 9.05
CA LEU A 366 -5.91 0.16 9.28
C LEU A 366 -6.02 -0.21 10.76
N ALA A 367 -4.90 -0.43 11.45
CA ALA A 367 -4.90 -0.78 12.87
C ALA A 367 -5.54 0.31 13.74
N GLU A 368 -5.32 1.58 13.38
CA GLU A 368 -5.99 2.72 14.02
C GLU A 368 -7.48 2.76 13.67
N LEU A 369 -7.83 2.72 12.38
CA LEU A 369 -9.21 2.78 11.90
C LEU A 369 -10.10 1.71 12.55
N ARG A 370 -9.60 0.48 12.69
CA ARG A 370 -10.31 -0.63 13.35
C ARG A 370 -10.68 -0.34 14.81
N GLY A 371 -9.93 0.52 15.49
CA GLY A 371 -10.24 0.96 16.85
C GLY A 371 -11.33 2.04 16.89
N LEU A 372 -11.37 2.90 15.87
CA LEU A 372 -12.24 4.07 15.82
C LEU A 372 -13.61 3.78 15.19
N GLU A 373 -13.69 2.77 14.32
CA GLU A 373 -14.82 2.55 13.43
C GLU A 373 -15.48 1.18 13.71
N PRO A 374 -16.47 1.12 14.61
CA PRO A 374 -17.06 -0.15 15.05
C PRO A 374 -17.83 -0.88 13.95
N ASP A 375 -18.34 -0.15 12.95
CA ASP A 375 -19.12 -0.70 11.84
C ASP A 375 -18.24 -1.06 10.61
N LEU A 376 -16.91 -1.02 10.74
CA LEU A 376 -15.98 -1.33 9.66
C LEU A 376 -16.10 -2.80 9.20
N GLN A 377 -16.36 -2.99 7.91
CA GLN A 377 -16.35 -4.29 7.25
C GLN A 377 -14.96 -4.59 6.69
N LEU A 378 -14.20 -5.46 7.36
CA LEU A 378 -12.88 -5.88 6.90
C LEU A 378 -12.99 -7.16 6.05
N LEU A 379 -12.49 -7.12 4.82
CA LEU A 379 -12.60 -8.22 3.85
C LEU A 379 -11.25 -8.80 3.46
N ASP A 380 -11.14 -10.12 3.57
CA ASP A 380 -10.01 -10.90 3.08
C ASP A 380 -10.38 -11.55 1.75
N VAL A 381 -9.78 -11.08 0.65
CA VAL A 381 -10.07 -11.59 -0.70
C VAL A 381 -9.08 -12.65 -1.18
N ARG A 382 -8.27 -13.20 -0.29
CA ARG A 382 -7.33 -14.30 -0.60
C ARG A 382 -8.06 -15.64 -0.80
N GLY A 383 -7.36 -16.58 -1.43
CA GLY A 383 -7.85 -17.94 -1.60
C GLY A 383 -7.89 -18.71 -0.28
N PRO A 384 -8.60 -19.86 -0.22
CA PRO A 384 -8.77 -20.59 1.02
C PRO A 384 -7.48 -21.07 1.69
N GLN A 385 -6.47 -21.44 0.89
CA GLN A 385 -5.18 -21.90 1.41
C GLN A 385 -4.38 -20.75 2.04
N GLU A 386 -4.33 -19.60 1.39
CA GLU A 386 -3.63 -18.41 1.93
C GLU A 386 -4.27 -17.92 3.23
N ALA A 387 -5.60 -17.98 3.32
CA ALA A 387 -6.32 -17.62 4.55
C ALA A 387 -6.16 -18.67 5.67
N ALA A 388 -5.72 -19.90 5.36
CA ALA A 388 -5.45 -20.92 6.36
C ALA A 388 -4.19 -20.61 7.19
N ASP A 389 -3.26 -19.82 6.64
CA ASP A 389 -2.07 -19.34 7.34
C ASP A 389 -2.37 -18.18 8.33
N GLY A 390 -3.66 -17.85 8.48
CA GLY A 390 -4.18 -16.83 9.39
C GLY A 390 -4.76 -15.63 8.66
N VAL A 391 -5.60 -14.86 9.35
CA VAL A 391 -6.31 -13.67 8.83
C VAL A 391 -6.15 -12.48 9.77
N ILE A 392 -6.44 -11.27 9.28
CA ILE A 392 -6.54 -10.09 10.16
C ILE A 392 -7.77 -10.27 11.07
N PRO A 393 -7.67 -10.07 12.40
CA PRO A 393 -8.80 -10.32 13.29
C PRO A 393 -10.07 -9.55 12.90
N GLY A 394 -11.21 -10.23 12.92
CA GLY A 394 -12.50 -9.67 12.52
C GLY A 394 -12.69 -9.54 11.00
N ALA A 395 -11.73 -9.99 10.19
CA ALA A 395 -11.90 -10.04 8.74
C ALA A 395 -12.87 -11.14 8.33
N ARG A 396 -13.77 -10.82 7.40
CA ARG A 396 -14.61 -11.80 6.70
C ARG A 396 -13.87 -12.31 5.47
N THR A 397 -13.70 -13.63 5.39
CA THR A 397 -13.08 -14.25 4.21
C THR A 397 -14.08 -14.33 3.07
N MET A 398 -13.76 -13.69 1.95
CA MET A 398 -14.55 -13.66 0.73
C MET A 398 -13.61 -13.63 -0.47
N PRO A 399 -13.11 -14.81 -0.92
CA PRO A 399 -12.13 -14.89 -2.01
C PRO A 399 -12.60 -14.10 -3.23
N LEU A 400 -11.68 -13.40 -3.92
CA LEU A 400 -12.02 -12.54 -5.07
C LEU A 400 -12.97 -13.21 -6.10
N PRO A 401 -12.80 -14.49 -6.49
CA PRO A 401 -13.73 -15.15 -7.41
C PRO A 401 -15.18 -15.28 -6.93
N ALA A 402 -15.43 -15.19 -5.62
CA ALA A 402 -16.76 -15.25 -5.00
C ALA A 402 -17.34 -13.87 -4.65
N LEU A 403 -16.57 -12.78 -4.83
CA LEU A 403 -16.91 -11.45 -4.36
C LEU A 403 -18.20 -10.92 -5.01
N THR A 404 -18.29 -10.99 -6.33
CA THR A 404 -19.43 -10.48 -7.11
C THR A 404 -20.75 -11.17 -6.75
N ASP A 405 -20.68 -12.41 -6.26
CA ASP A 405 -21.84 -13.24 -5.89
C ASP A 405 -22.29 -12.98 -4.45
N SER A 406 -21.38 -12.40 -3.67
CA SER A 406 -21.52 -12.23 -2.23
C SER A 406 -21.69 -10.77 -1.83
N LEU A 407 -21.84 -9.85 -2.80
CA LEU A 407 -22.01 -8.41 -2.55
C LEU A 407 -23.19 -8.11 -1.64
N THR A 408 -24.30 -8.84 -1.77
CA THR A 408 -25.50 -8.67 -0.92
C THR A 408 -25.27 -9.02 0.54
N ALA A 409 -24.15 -9.66 0.86
CA ALA A 409 -23.80 -10.00 2.22
C ALA A 409 -23.07 -8.86 2.95
N LEU A 410 -22.76 -7.77 2.26
CA LEU A 410 -22.11 -6.57 2.78
C LEU A 410 -23.12 -5.42 2.85
N ASP A 411 -22.94 -4.53 3.82
CA ASP A 411 -23.71 -3.29 3.90
C ASP A 411 -23.03 -2.21 3.03
N PRO A 412 -23.67 -1.73 1.95
CA PRO A 412 -23.07 -0.72 1.08
C PRO A 412 -22.93 0.67 1.73
N SER A 413 -23.65 0.91 2.84
CA SER A 413 -23.56 2.17 3.59
C SER A 413 -22.49 2.15 4.67
N ALA A 414 -22.05 0.96 5.08
CA ALA A 414 -20.99 0.78 6.06
C ALA A 414 -19.62 0.72 5.36
N PRO A 415 -18.58 1.31 5.95
CA PRO A 415 -17.30 1.35 5.28
C PRO A 415 -16.62 -0.01 5.13
N VAL A 416 -15.94 -0.21 4.01
CA VAL A 416 -15.30 -1.47 3.66
C VAL A 416 -13.79 -1.27 3.50
N VAL A 417 -13.00 -2.10 4.18
CA VAL A 417 -11.56 -2.20 3.89
C VAL A 417 -11.26 -3.59 3.37
N VAL A 418 -10.58 -3.65 2.23
CA VAL A 418 -10.22 -4.90 1.57
C VAL A 418 -8.72 -5.14 1.62
N TYR A 419 -8.30 -6.36 1.91
CA TYR A 419 -6.90 -6.76 1.80
C TYR A 419 -6.75 -8.11 1.12
N CYS A 420 -5.59 -8.32 0.52
CA CYS A 420 -5.16 -9.62 0.01
C CYS A 420 -3.75 -9.93 0.54
N ALA A 421 -2.98 -10.82 -0.10
CA ALA A 421 -1.61 -11.09 0.34
C ALA A 421 -0.69 -9.86 0.24
N SER A 422 -0.77 -9.10 -0.86
CA SER A 422 0.21 -8.06 -1.22
C SER A 422 -0.35 -6.72 -1.71
N GLY A 423 -1.67 -6.62 -1.94
CA GLY A 423 -2.34 -5.36 -2.33
C GLY A 423 -2.97 -5.36 -3.74
N TYR A 424 -2.55 -6.24 -4.67
CA TYR A 424 -3.09 -6.22 -6.04
C TYR A 424 -4.56 -6.65 -6.10
N ARG A 425 -4.88 -7.86 -5.60
CA ARG A 425 -6.27 -8.39 -5.60
C ARG A 425 -7.23 -7.53 -4.79
N SER A 426 -6.74 -6.86 -3.74
CA SER A 426 -7.57 -5.96 -2.93
C SER A 426 -7.92 -4.68 -3.67
N MET A 427 -7.04 -4.16 -4.54
CA MET A 427 -7.40 -3.04 -5.42
C MET A 427 -8.47 -3.46 -6.44
N VAL A 428 -8.30 -4.62 -7.07
CA VAL A 428 -9.31 -5.17 -8.00
C VAL A 428 -10.67 -5.27 -7.28
N ALA A 429 -10.69 -5.93 -6.12
CA ALA A 429 -11.89 -6.05 -5.28
C ALA A 429 -12.50 -4.69 -4.90
N ALA A 430 -11.67 -3.73 -4.48
CA ALA A 430 -12.12 -2.41 -4.08
C ALA A 430 -12.76 -1.65 -5.25
N SER A 431 -12.20 -1.75 -6.45
CA SER A 431 -12.78 -1.15 -7.65
C SER A 431 -14.12 -1.80 -8.05
N VAL A 432 -14.25 -3.12 -7.88
CA VAL A 432 -15.52 -3.85 -8.10
C VAL A 432 -16.58 -3.39 -7.12
N LEU A 433 -16.25 -3.29 -5.83
CA LEU A 433 -17.17 -2.80 -4.79
C LEU A 433 -17.64 -1.37 -5.10
N ARG A 434 -16.73 -0.46 -5.46
CA ARG A 434 -17.11 0.90 -5.86
C ARG A 434 -18.02 0.90 -7.09
N SER A 435 -17.71 0.09 -8.10
CA SER A 435 -18.56 -0.05 -9.29
C SER A 435 -19.95 -0.61 -8.98
N ALA A 436 -20.10 -1.31 -7.85
CA ALA A 436 -21.35 -1.86 -7.34
C ALA A 436 -22.09 -0.93 -6.36
N GLY A 437 -21.61 0.30 -6.13
CA GLY A 437 -22.28 1.31 -5.32
C GLY A 437 -21.86 1.36 -3.85
N PHE A 438 -20.69 0.81 -3.51
CA PHE A 438 -20.07 1.01 -2.19
C PHE A 438 -19.27 2.31 -2.21
N ASP A 439 -19.68 3.31 -1.43
CA ASP A 439 -19.10 4.66 -1.48
C ASP A 439 -17.79 4.80 -0.69
N ASP A 440 -17.65 4.12 0.45
CA ASP A 440 -16.45 4.15 1.32
C ASP A 440 -15.72 2.81 1.27
N VAL A 441 -14.81 2.67 0.29
CA VAL A 441 -14.01 1.46 0.09
C VAL A 441 -12.53 1.80 -0.02
N SER A 442 -11.71 1.23 0.86
CA SER A 442 -10.25 1.36 0.83
C SER A 442 -9.58 0.00 0.68
N ASP A 443 -8.40 -0.05 0.05
CA ASP A 443 -7.55 -1.23 0.05
C ASP A 443 -6.34 -1.06 0.99
N VAL A 444 -5.73 -2.18 1.40
CA VAL A 444 -4.54 -2.15 2.26
C VAL A 444 -3.27 -2.32 1.43
N VAL A 445 -2.41 -1.30 1.46
CA VAL A 445 -1.09 -1.32 0.82
C VAL A 445 -0.23 -2.42 1.46
N GLY A 446 0.35 -3.29 0.64
CA GLY A 446 1.16 -4.42 1.09
C GLY A 446 0.36 -5.59 1.67
N GLY A 447 -0.96 -5.44 1.84
CA GLY A 447 -1.87 -6.50 2.26
C GLY A 447 -1.51 -7.16 3.60
N PHE A 448 -1.79 -8.45 3.69
CA PHE A 448 -1.54 -9.28 4.86
C PHE A 448 -0.05 -9.45 5.18
N GLY A 449 0.82 -9.48 4.15
CA GLY A 449 2.27 -9.58 4.36
C GLY A 449 2.80 -8.39 5.17
N ALA A 450 2.45 -7.16 4.75
CA ALA A 450 2.82 -5.96 5.49
C ALA A 450 2.24 -5.91 6.91
N TRP A 451 1.06 -6.52 7.13
CA TRP A 451 0.43 -6.59 8.45
C TRP A 451 1.23 -7.50 9.40
N GLN A 452 1.70 -8.64 8.89
CA GLN A 452 2.56 -9.56 9.64
C GLN A 452 3.94 -8.96 9.91
N ASP A 453 4.55 -8.30 8.92
CA ASP A 453 5.86 -7.67 9.05
C ASP A 453 5.85 -6.55 10.10
N ALA A 454 4.74 -5.83 10.22
CA ALA A 454 4.51 -4.83 11.26
C ALA A 454 4.25 -5.44 12.67
N GLY A 455 4.19 -6.76 12.79
CA GLY A 455 3.99 -7.46 14.06
C GLY A 455 2.57 -7.35 14.61
N PHE A 456 1.58 -7.03 13.76
CA PHE A 456 0.19 -6.95 14.20
C PHE A 456 -0.45 -8.33 14.41
N PRO A 457 -1.51 -8.43 15.25
CA PRO A 457 -2.11 -9.72 15.58
C PRO A 457 -2.75 -10.42 14.39
N VAL A 458 -2.68 -11.75 14.36
CA VAL A 458 -3.31 -12.64 13.38
C VAL A 458 -4.25 -13.60 14.11
N SER A 459 -5.38 -13.96 13.50
CA SER A 459 -6.35 -14.95 14.03
C SER A 459 -6.48 -16.16 13.12
N ASP A 460 -6.84 -17.31 13.70
CA ASP A 460 -7.21 -18.52 12.95
C ASP A 460 -8.65 -18.40 12.41
N ARG A 461 -8.94 -19.14 11.31
CA ARG A 461 -10.16 -19.06 10.48
C ARG A 461 -11.51 -19.13 11.23
N ASP A 462 -11.54 -19.74 12.41
CA ASP A 462 -12.78 -20.07 13.15
C ASP A 462 -12.90 -19.40 14.53
N GLU A 463 -12.01 -18.47 14.90
CA GLU A 463 -12.15 -17.79 16.19
C GLU A 463 -13.16 -16.64 16.11
N ILE A 464 -14.44 -16.95 16.35
CA ILE A 464 -15.39 -15.96 16.88
C ILE A 464 -14.74 -15.35 18.12
N ALA A 465 -14.58 -14.03 18.11
CA ALA A 465 -13.97 -13.23 19.15
C ALA A 465 -14.39 -13.67 20.56
N SER A 466 -13.50 -14.36 21.29
CA SER A 466 -13.52 -14.38 22.74
C SER A 466 -12.93 -13.05 23.22
N ASP A 467 -13.73 -11.99 23.17
CA ASP A 467 -13.30 -10.68 23.66
C ASP A 467 -12.94 -10.76 25.15
N ALA A 468 -11.72 -10.33 25.49
CA ALA A 468 -11.40 -10.04 26.88
C ALA A 468 -12.32 -8.92 27.38
N PRO A 469 -12.85 -9.01 28.63
CA PRO A 469 -13.72 -7.99 29.17
C PRO A 469 -13.08 -6.60 29.05
N ARG A 470 -13.82 -5.65 28.48
CA ARG A 470 -13.37 -4.27 28.30
C ARG A 470 -13.76 -3.45 29.53
N VAL A 471 -12.80 -2.73 30.10
CA VAL A 471 -13.03 -1.81 31.21
C VAL A 471 -12.64 -0.40 30.78
N GLY A 472 -13.46 0.59 31.13
CA GLY A 472 -13.14 2.00 30.91
C GLY A 472 -12.00 2.48 31.83
N PRO A 473 -11.35 3.61 31.53
CA PRO A 473 -10.13 4.06 32.20
C PRO A 473 -10.29 4.26 33.73
N ARG A 474 -11.44 4.75 34.21
CA ARG A 474 -11.70 4.90 35.66
C ARG A 474 -11.88 3.55 36.37
N ALA A 475 -12.54 2.60 35.71
CA ALA A 475 -12.71 1.24 36.24
C ALA A 475 -11.37 0.49 36.24
N ALA A 476 -10.58 0.64 35.17
CA ALA A 476 -9.21 0.15 35.10
C ALA A 476 -8.34 0.69 36.24
N LYS A 477 -8.38 2.01 36.50
CA LYS A 477 -7.69 2.62 37.64
C LYS A 477 -8.12 2.03 38.98
N ALA A 478 -9.43 1.82 39.20
CA ALA A 478 -9.94 1.21 40.42
C ALA A 478 -9.45 -0.24 40.61
N LEU A 479 -9.35 -1.02 39.53
CA LEU A 479 -8.77 -2.37 39.56
C LEU A 479 -7.29 -2.34 39.94
N VAL A 480 -6.52 -1.41 39.35
CA VAL A 480 -5.09 -1.23 39.67
C VAL A 480 -4.91 -0.81 41.13
N ASP A 481 -5.73 0.11 41.63
CA ASP A 481 -5.72 0.52 43.05
C ASP A 481 -6.11 -0.62 44.00
N ALA A 482 -6.93 -1.56 43.54
CA ALA A 482 -7.28 -2.78 44.26
C ALA A 482 -6.24 -3.91 44.14
N GLY A 483 -5.11 -3.66 43.46
CA GLY A 483 -3.96 -4.58 43.39
C GLY A 483 -3.78 -5.33 42.07
N ALA A 484 -4.53 -5.01 41.01
CA ALA A 484 -4.33 -5.56 39.67
C ALA A 484 -3.00 -5.06 39.05
N LEU A 485 -2.36 -5.89 38.22
CA LEU A 485 -1.21 -5.48 37.43
C LEU A 485 -1.66 -4.64 36.23
N LEU A 486 -1.10 -3.44 36.06
CA LEU A 486 -1.25 -2.68 34.81
C LEU A 486 -0.12 -3.06 33.84
N LEU A 487 -0.44 -3.87 32.84
CA LEU A 487 0.51 -4.34 31.83
C LEU A 487 0.46 -3.43 30.59
N ASP A 488 1.52 -2.69 30.33
CA ASP A 488 1.65 -1.84 29.14
C ASP A 488 2.35 -2.60 28.02
N VAL A 489 1.62 -2.83 26.93
CA VAL A 489 2.09 -3.65 25.80
C VAL A 489 2.58 -2.82 24.61
N ARG A 490 2.81 -1.52 24.84
CA ARG A 490 3.39 -0.61 23.85
C ARG A 490 4.88 -0.87 23.64
N GLU A 491 5.44 -0.25 22.61
CA GLU A 491 6.88 -0.26 22.38
C GLU A 491 7.62 0.72 23.32
N PRO A 492 8.92 0.50 23.60
CA PRO A 492 9.67 1.35 24.53
C PRO A 492 9.64 2.85 24.19
N HIS A 493 9.61 3.22 22.91
CA HIS A 493 9.56 4.62 22.50
C HIS A 493 8.21 5.29 22.84
N GLU A 494 7.10 4.54 22.79
CA GLU A 494 5.78 5.02 23.21
C GLU A 494 5.70 5.17 24.74
N TRP A 495 6.29 4.21 25.46
CA TRP A 495 6.37 4.19 26.93
C TRP A 495 7.15 5.39 27.49
N CYS A 496 8.31 5.68 26.88
CA CYS A 496 9.17 6.79 27.28
C CYS A 496 8.55 8.17 27.03
N THR A 497 7.48 8.26 26.22
CA THR A 497 6.77 9.53 26.01
C THR A 497 5.85 9.84 27.19
N GLU A 498 5.01 8.88 27.55
CA GLU A 498 4.08 8.92 28.68
C GLU A 498 3.56 7.51 28.96
N HIS A 499 3.32 7.16 30.23
CA HIS A 499 2.66 5.92 30.62
C HIS A 499 1.92 6.06 31.95
N ALA A 500 1.02 5.13 32.27
CA ALA A 500 0.30 5.18 33.53
C ALA A 500 1.24 4.84 34.72
N PRO A 501 1.14 5.52 35.87
CA PRO A 501 1.96 5.22 37.04
C PRO A 501 1.85 3.75 37.42
N THR A 502 2.95 3.15 37.87
CA THR A 502 3.03 1.74 38.32
C THR A 502 2.78 0.68 37.25
N ALA A 503 2.61 1.08 35.97
CA ALA A 503 2.50 0.13 34.88
C ALA A 503 3.82 -0.65 34.67
N MET A 504 3.72 -1.86 34.12
CA MET A 504 4.86 -2.67 33.73
C MET A 504 4.94 -2.75 32.21
N LEU A 505 6.05 -2.31 31.63
CA LEU A 505 6.28 -2.41 30.19
C LEU A 505 6.64 -3.84 29.78
N MET A 506 5.85 -4.42 28.87
CA MET A 506 6.14 -5.66 28.18
C MET A 506 5.59 -5.59 26.75
N PRO A 507 6.40 -5.19 25.75
CA PRO A 507 5.91 -5.01 24.37
C PRO A 507 5.15 -6.23 23.86
N ALA A 508 4.07 -6.02 23.11
CA ALA A 508 3.13 -7.07 22.73
C ALA A 508 3.80 -8.33 22.13
N GLY A 509 4.80 -8.15 21.25
CA GLY A 509 5.54 -9.25 20.64
C GLY A 509 6.39 -10.08 21.61
N ARG A 510 6.65 -9.58 22.83
CA ARG A 510 7.40 -10.26 23.90
C ARG A 510 6.49 -10.94 24.93
N VAL A 511 5.20 -10.63 24.95
CA VAL A 511 4.28 -11.16 25.98
C VAL A 511 4.22 -12.68 25.94
N ARG A 512 4.15 -13.28 24.75
CA ARG A 512 4.10 -14.75 24.60
C ARG A 512 5.33 -15.45 25.18
N THR A 513 6.53 -14.89 24.94
CA THR A 513 7.79 -15.50 25.41
C THR A 513 8.09 -15.19 26.87
N ARG A 514 7.55 -14.09 27.40
CA ARG A 514 7.78 -13.61 28.78
C ARG A 514 6.58 -13.77 29.71
N GLN A 515 5.56 -14.55 29.32
CA GLN A 515 4.35 -14.77 30.13
C GLN A 515 4.63 -15.37 31.52
N HIS A 516 5.77 -16.03 31.72
CA HIS A 516 6.18 -16.60 33.00
C HIS A 516 6.50 -15.51 34.06
N GLU A 517 6.68 -14.26 33.64
CA GLU A 517 6.92 -13.10 34.52
C GLU A 517 5.61 -12.46 35.01
N LEU A 518 4.46 -12.87 34.45
CA LEU A 518 3.15 -12.31 34.79
C LEU A 518 2.52 -13.03 36.00
N PRO A 519 1.84 -12.30 36.89
CA PRO A 519 1.17 -12.88 38.05
C PRO A 519 -0.02 -13.72 37.62
N ARG A 520 -0.20 -14.88 38.26
CA ARG A 520 -1.37 -15.77 38.03
C ARG A 520 -2.45 -15.62 39.10
N ASP A 521 -2.15 -14.93 40.18
CA ASP A 521 -2.94 -14.80 41.41
C ASP A 521 -3.77 -13.50 41.47
N ARG A 522 -3.67 -12.62 40.46
CA ARG A 522 -4.40 -11.35 40.39
C ARG A 522 -4.70 -10.92 38.97
N CYS A 523 -5.69 -10.04 38.83
CA CYS A 523 -6.13 -9.49 37.56
C CYS A 523 -5.00 -8.70 36.85
N ILE A 524 -4.96 -8.79 35.52
CA ILE A 524 -4.06 -8.04 34.64
C ILE A 524 -4.90 -7.09 33.78
N VAL A 525 -4.77 -5.80 34.03
CA VAL A 525 -5.30 -4.76 33.15
C VAL A 525 -4.27 -4.52 32.05
N VAL A 526 -4.60 -4.87 30.81
CA VAL A 526 -3.71 -4.68 29.68
C VAL A 526 -4.01 -3.33 29.03
N VAL A 527 -2.98 -2.53 28.80
CA VAL A 527 -3.09 -1.21 28.19
C VAL A 527 -2.13 -1.09 27.01
N CYS A 528 -2.59 -0.49 25.92
CA CYS A 528 -1.73 -0.04 24.83
C CYS A 528 -2.03 1.43 24.51
N ARG A 529 -1.63 1.94 23.34
CA ARG A 529 -1.93 3.35 22.96
C ARG A 529 -3.43 3.63 22.89
N SER A 530 -4.19 2.84 22.13
CA SER A 530 -5.62 3.06 21.81
C SER A 530 -6.56 1.94 22.25
N GLY A 531 -6.06 0.88 22.86
CA GLY A 531 -6.88 -0.25 23.33
C GLY A 531 -6.95 -1.45 22.36
N GLY A 532 -6.52 -1.31 21.11
CA GLY A 532 -6.56 -2.40 20.10
C GLY A 532 -5.53 -3.51 20.35
N ARG A 533 -4.23 -3.14 20.43
CA ARG A 533 -3.16 -4.11 20.78
C ARG A 533 -3.40 -4.77 22.14
N SER A 534 -3.86 -4.01 23.13
CA SER A 534 -4.15 -4.56 24.46
C SER A 534 -5.37 -5.47 24.47
N ALA A 535 -6.37 -5.26 23.61
CA ALA A 535 -7.48 -6.20 23.44
C ALA A 535 -6.98 -7.58 23.00
N ALA A 536 -6.15 -7.60 21.96
CA ALA A 536 -5.58 -8.83 21.42
C ALA A 536 -4.67 -9.54 22.45
N VAL A 537 -3.83 -8.79 23.16
CA VAL A 537 -2.98 -9.37 24.21
C VAL A 537 -3.81 -9.87 25.39
N ALA A 538 -4.83 -9.14 25.84
CA ALA A 538 -5.71 -9.56 26.93
C ALA A 538 -6.45 -10.87 26.56
N ALA A 539 -6.97 -10.97 25.33
CA ALA A 539 -7.61 -12.19 24.85
C ALA A 539 -6.63 -13.38 24.83
N SER A 540 -5.40 -13.15 24.36
CA SER A 540 -4.33 -14.16 24.37
C SER A 540 -3.95 -14.62 25.78
N LEU A 541 -3.81 -13.69 26.74
CA LEU A 541 -3.52 -14.01 28.13
C LEU A 541 -4.66 -14.81 28.78
N ARG A 542 -5.92 -14.48 28.51
CA ARG A 542 -7.07 -15.26 28.99
C ARG A 542 -7.05 -16.69 28.48
N ARG A 543 -6.71 -16.92 27.21
CA ARG A 543 -6.53 -18.26 26.64
C ARG A 543 -5.40 -19.04 27.34
N SER A 544 -4.36 -18.35 27.79
CA SER A 544 -3.26 -18.93 28.59
C SER A 544 -3.57 -19.05 30.10
N GLY A 545 -4.83 -18.88 30.50
CA GLY A 545 -5.32 -19.07 31.87
C GLY A 545 -5.06 -17.91 32.82
N PHE A 546 -4.77 -16.70 32.32
CA PHE A 546 -4.66 -15.50 33.14
C PHE A 546 -6.01 -14.79 33.28
N ASP A 547 -6.25 -14.13 34.41
CA ASP A 547 -7.36 -13.19 34.55
C ASP A 547 -6.95 -11.84 33.97
N ALA A 548 -7.22 -11.61 32.67
CA ALA A 548 -6.87 -10.36 31.99
C ALA A 548 -8.10 -9.61 31.47
N VAL A 549 -8.03 -8.28 31.50
CA VAL A 549 -9.04 -7.35 30.98
C VAL A 549 -8.39 -6.28 30.09
N ASN A 550 -9.09 -5.82 29.07
CA ASN A 550 -8.60 -4.77 28.17
C ASN A 550 -9.00 -3.39 28.67
N LEU A 551 -8.03 -2.47 28.75
CA LEU A 551 -8.30 -1.06 28.96
C LEU A 551 -8.83 -0.43 27.66
N ALA A 552 -10.14 -0.21 27.60
CA ALA A 552 -10.81 0.36 26.44
C ALA A 552 -10.28 1.77 26.14
N GLY A 553 -9.87 2.02 24.90
CA GLY A 553 -9.30 3.30 24.47
C GLY A 553 -7.84 3.53 24.89
N GLY A 554 -7.21 2.57 25.59
CA GLY A 554 -5.79 2.60 25.92
C GLY A 554 -5.34 3.82 26.73
N MET A 555 -4.05 4.16 26.61
CA MET A 555 -3.47 5.36 27.21
C MET A 555 -4.13 6.66 26.68
N CYS A 556 -4.66 6.65 25.45
CA CYS A 556 -5.43 7.77 24.93
C CYS A 556 -6.66 8.05 25.81
N ALA A 557 -7.49 7.04 26.09
CA ALA A 557 -8.65 7.19 26.95
C ALA A 557 -8.27 7.42 28.42
N TRP A 558 -7.17 6.82 28.90
CA TRP A 558 -6.63 7.09 30.23
C TRP A 558 -6.32 8.57 30.43
N GLY A 559 -5.57 9.17 29.50
CA GLY A 559 -5.26 10.60 29.50
C GLY A 559 -6.50 11.48 29.28
N ALA A 560 -7.40 11.08 28.38
CA ALA A 560 -8.60 11.86 28.04
C ALA A 560 -9.55 12.07 29.24
N VAL A 561 -9.58 11.15 30.20
CA VAL A 561 -10.37 11.31 31.44
C VAL A 561 -9.60 11.99 32.59
N GLY A 562 -8.39 12.51 32.32
CA GLY A 562 -7.56 13.24 33.27
C GLY A 562 -6.86 12.35 34.31
N LEU A 563 -6.64 11.06 34.02
CA LEU A 563 -5.91 10.19 34.94
C LEU A 563 -4.39 10.45 34.86
N PRO A 564 -3.63 10.27 35.96
CA PRO A 564 -2.22 10.60 36.00
C PRO A 564 -1.40 9.80 35.00
N VAL A 565 -0.37 10.42 34.42
CA VAL A 565 0.66 9.79 33.60
C VAL A 565 2.04 10.16 34.15
N VAL A 566 3.00 9.28 33.98
CA VAL A 566 4.41 9.46 34.34
C VAL A 566 5.25 9.48 33.07
N ASN A 567 6.32 10.26 33.11
CA ASN A 567 7.37 10.26 32.11
C ASN A 567 8.68 9.89 32.82
N ASP A 568 9.18 8.68 32.58
CA ASP A 568 10.33 8.10 33.28
C ASP A 568 11.69 8.46 32.65
N GLY A 569 11.70 9.20 31.54
CA GLY A 569 12.92 9.57 30.83
C GLY A 569 12.92 11.05 30.52
N GLY A 570 13.76 11.82 31.21
CA GLY A 570 14.05 13.20 30.80
C GLY A 570 14.28 13.24 29.30
N TYR A 571 13.68 14.23 28.62
CA TYR A 571 13.56 14.28 27.17
C TYR A 571 14.91 14.02 26.44
N PRO A 572 15.20 12.79 25.98
CA PRO A 572 16.52 12.45 25.49
C PRO A 572 16.80 13.27 24.23
N GLY A 573 17.95 13.95 24.19
CA GLY A 573 18.29 14.82 23.07
C GLY A 573 17.51 16.13 23.00
N LEU A 574 16.70 16.50 24.01
CA LEU A 574 16.08 17.81 24.15
C LEU A 574 16.64 18.59 25.36
N VAL A 575 16.59 19.92 25.29
CA VAL A 575 16.92 20.85 26.37
C VAL A 575 15.64 21.60 26.78
N VAL A 576 15.20 21.39 28.01
CA VAL A 576 13.95 21.98 28.54
C VAL A 576 14.20 23.41 29.00
N HIS A 577 13.41 24.35 28.47
CA HIS A 577 13.40 25.76 28.88
C HIS A 577 12.25 26.05 29.84
N ARG A 578 11.11 25.38 29.64
CA ARG A 578 9.92 25.49 30.48
C ARG A 578 9.18 24.15 30.50
N GLU A 579 8.72 23.75 31.68
CA GLU A 579 7.96 22.49 31.85
C GLU A 579 6.46 22.67 31.57
N ASP A 580 5.86 23.79 31.97
CA ASP A 580 4.45 24.09 31.71
C ASP A 580 4.22 25.55 31.25
N PRO A 581 3.64 25.77 30.05
CA PRO A 581 3.50 24.77 29.01
C PRO A 581 4.87 24.30 28.50
N LEU A 582 4.98 23.02 28.12
CA LEU A 582 6.26 22.44 27.71
C LEU A 582 6.89 23.20 26.54
N ASN A 583 8.11 23.70 26.75
CA ASN A 583 8.94 24.29 25.72
C ASN A 583 10.37 23.72 25.85
N CYS A 584 10.80 23.01 24.81
CA CYS A 584 12.12 22.39 24.76
C CYS A 584 12.72 22.50 23.35
N GLU A 585 14.03 22.67 23.31
CA GLU A 585 14.80 22.71 22.05
C GLU A 585 15.50 21.38 21.81
N THR A 586 15.75 21.05 20.55
CA THR A 586 16.57 19.89 20.19
C THR A 586 18.03 20.19 20.49
N SER A 587 18.73 19.27 21.15
CA SER A 587 20.17 19.41 21.38
C SER A 587 20.91 19.45 20.04
N LEU A 588 21.91 20.33 19.92
CA LEU A 588 22.63 20.52 18.64
C LEU A 588 23.25 19.22 18.11
N ALA A 589 23.75 18.37 19.00
CA ALA A 589 24.29 17.05 18.63
C ALA A 589 23.23 16.13 18.02
N ALA A 590 21.96 16.23 18.44
CA ALA A 590 20.87 15.43 17.90
C ALA A 590 20.40 15.89 16.50
N LEU A 591 20.79 17.09 16.05
CA LEU A 591 20.46 17.58 14.70
C LEU A 591 21.16 16.78 13.60
N VAL A 592 22.24 16.06 13.95
CA VAL A 592 22.96 15.15 13.06
C VAL A 592 22.68 13.69 13.44
N GLY A 593 21.97 12.96 12.57
CA GLY A 593 21.79 11.51 12.64
C GLY A 593 20.94 10.89 11.52
N GLY A 594 20.24 11.69 10.70
CA GLY A 594 19.45 11.27 9.54
C GLY A 594 18.76 12.46 8.86
N VAL A 595 18.08 12.22 7.73
CA VAL A 595 17.31 13.28 7.03
C VAL A 595 16.14 13.77 7.88
N VAL A 596 15.43 12.85 8.52
CA VAL A 596 14.34 13.11 9.49
C VAL A 596 14.78 12.75 10.89
N MET A 597 14.24 13.46 11.88
CA MET A 597 14.53 13.22 13.29
C MET A 597 13.50 12.27 13.92
N PRO A 598 13.91 11.44 14.90
CA PRO A 598 12.97 10.75 15.78
C PRO A 598 11.99 11.74 16.41
N ALA A 599 10.71 11.37 16.48
CA ALA A 599 9.66 12.28 16.95
C ALA A 599 9.87 12.73 18.41
N ASN A 600 10.49 11.88 19.24
CA ASN A 600 10.83 12.20 20.64
C ASN A 600 12.05 13.14 20.78
N HIS A 601 12.79 13.43 19.71
CA HIS A 601 13.87 14.43 19.69
C HIS A 601 13.44 15.74 19.01
N PHE A 602 12.18 15.83 18.57
CA PHE A 602 11.66 17.00 17.86
C PHE A 602 11.33 18.13 18.85
N TYR A 603 11.78 19.34 18.59
CA TYR A 603 11.58 20.48 19.50
C TYR A 603 10.09 20.73 19.79
N VAL A 604 9.76 21.14 21.02
CA VAL A 604 8.39 21.45 21.42
C VAL A 604 8.28 22.94 21.74
N ARG A 605 7.32 23.61 21.11
CA ARG A 605 6.91 24.97 21.46
C ARG A 605 5.40 25.00 21.70
N ASN A 606 4.99 25.34 22.92
CA ASN A 606 3.59 25.45 23.35
C ASN A 606 3.32 26.83 23.99
N HIS A 607 2.29 27.52 23.51
CA HIS A 607 1.83 28.79 24.12
C HIS A 607 0.96 28.55 25.34
N PHE A 608 0.18 27.47 25.31
CA PHE A 608 -0.79 27.09 26.31
C PHE A 608 -0.62 25.60 26.66
N THR A 609 -1.33 25.14 27.68
CA THR A 609 -1.36 23.73 28.08
C THR A 609 -1.79 22.85 26.91
N THR A 610 -1.13 21.71 26.75
CA THR A 610 -1.40 20.76 25.66
C THR A 610 -2.81 20.15 25.80
N PRO A 611 -3.72 20.37 24.85
CA PRO A 611 -5.05 19.76 24.87
C PRO A 611 -4.96 18.26 24.56
N VAL A 612 -5.83 17.48 25.18
CA VAL A 612 -6.01 16.05 24.88
C VAL A 612 -7.31 15.88 24.10
N LEU A 613 -7.18 15.64 22.79
CA LEU A 613 -8.30 15.38 21.90
C LEU A 613 -8.46 13.88 21.69
N ASP A 614 -9.70 13.40 21.74
CA ASP A 614 -10.08 12.03 21.46
C ASP A 614 -10.18 11.81 19.93
N PRO A 615 -9.31 10.96 19.33
CA PRO A 615 -9.36 10.70 17.88
C PRO A 615 -10.70 10.14 17.39
N GLU A 616 -11.44 9.39 18.22
CA GLU A 616 -12.74 8.80 17.84
C GLU A 616 -13.83 9.87 17.67
N ARG A 617 -13.71 10.96 18.43
CA ARG A 617 -14.69 12.06 18.46
C ARG A 617 -14.19 13.31 17.77
N TYR A 618 -12.97 13.26 17.22
CA TYR A 618 -12.35 14.40 16.59
C TYR A 618 -13.11 14.79 15.32
N GLU A 619 -13.35 16.09 15.17
CA GLU A 619 -13.95 16.69 13.99
C GLU A 619 -13.19 17.98 13.65
N LEU A 620 -12.82 18.13 12.37
CA LEU A 620 -12.31 19.35 11.77
C LEU A 620 -13.45 20.04 11.02
N THR A 621 -13.77 21.27 11.38
CA THR A 621 -14.80 22.05 10.67
C THR A 621 -14.18 23.01 9.65
N VAL A 622 -14.71 23.03 8.43
CA VAL A 622 -14.36 24.00 7.37
C VAL A 622 -15.59 24.87 7.10
N SER A 623 -15.45 26.17 7.28
CA SER A 623 -16.58 27.11 7.25
C SER A 623 -16.20 28.49 6.70
N GLY A 624 -17.12 29.46 6.77
CA GLY A 624 -16.93 30.82 6.28
C GLY A 624 -17.40 31.00 4.84
N LEU A 625 -16.63 31.71 4.01
CA LEU A 625 -16.90 31.94 2.59
C LEU A 625 -16.59 30.70 1.74
N VAL A 626 -17.41 29.67 1.92
CA VAL A 626 -17.38 28.42 1.18
C VAL A 626 -18.81 28.03 0.77
N ASP A 627 -18.96 27.42 -0.41
CA ASP A 627 -20.24 26.97 -0.93
C ASP A 627 -20.80 25.77 -0.14
N ARG A 628 -19.91 24.93 0.38
CA ARG A 628 -20.21 23.69 1.09
C ARG A 628 -19.39 23.60 2.37
N PRO A 629 -19.93 24.00 3.52
CA PRO A 629 -19.28 23.78 4.81
C PRO A 629 -19.01 22.29 5.03
N LEU A 630 -17.81 21.95 5.52
CA LEU A 630 -17.40 20.57 5.75
C LEU A 630 -17.24 20.29 7.25
N ARG A 631 -17.56 19.06 7.64
CA ARG A 631 -17.24 18.47 8.95
C ARG A 631 -16.51 17.17 8.67
N LEU A 632 -15.22 17.14 8.95
CA LEU A 632 -14.34 16.03 8.60
C LEU A 632 -13.87 15.35 9.89
N ARG A 633 -14.27 14.10 10.10
CA ARG A 633 -13.69 13.23 11.11
C ARG A 633 -12.26 12.86 10.72
N LEU A 634 -11.51 12.26 11.65
CA LEU A 634 -10.17 11.77 11.36
C LEU A 634 -10.18 10.72 10.23
N ARG A 635 -11.19 9.85 10.20
CA ARG A 635 -11.43 8.90 9.11
C ARG A 635 -11.58 9.60 7.76
N ASP A 636 -12.39 10.65 7.69
CA ASP A 636 -12.61 11.38 6.45
C ASP A 636 -11.29 11.91 5.90
N LEU A 637 -10.42 12.45 6.78
CA LEU A 637 -9.08 12.90 6.38
C LEU A 637 -8.19 11.76 5.86
N HIS A 638 -8.27 10.55 6.44
CA HIS A 638 -7.54 9.38 5.93
C HIS A 638 -8.07 8.89 4.57
N ASN A 639 -9.33 9.15 4.27
CA ASN A 639 -9.98 8.77 3.02
C ASN A 639 -9.77 9.80 1.90
N LEU A 640 -9.27 11.00 2.22
CA LEU A 640 -8.92 12.03 1.25
C LEU A 640 -7.53 11.80 0.63
N PRO A 641 -7.26 12.34 -0.58
CA PRO A 641 -5.94 12.27 -1.19
C PRO A 641 -4.86 12.84 -0.27
N ALA A 642 -3.88 12.00 0.07
CA ALA A 642 -2.82 12.34 1.00
C ALA A 642 -1.48 12.56 0.28
N GLN A 643 -0.64 13.39 0.86
CA GLN A 643 0.73 13.63 0.43
C GLN A 643 1.67 13.52 1.63
N SER A 644 2.85 12.95 1.40
CA SER A 644 3.98 13.00 2.33
C SER A 644 5.00 14.04 1.88
N LEU A 645 5.45 14.89 2.80
CA LEU A 645 6.55 15.83 2.54
C LEU A 645 7.51 15.90 3.72
N VAL A 646 8.81 16.02 3.43
CA VAL A 646 9.83 16.26 4.46
C VAL A 646 10.00 17.77 4.63
N ALA A 647 9.74 18.27 5.84
CA ALA A 647 9.85 19.69 6.16
C ALA A 647 10.59 19.96 7.46
N THR A 648 11.45 20.98 7.43
CA THR A 648 12.07 21.59 8.60
C THR A 648 11.14 22.64 9.19
N LEU A 649 10.81 22.45 10.46
CA LEU A 649 10.09 23.42 11.26
C LEU A 649 11.07 24.17 12.14
N GLU A 650 11.04 25.50 12.09
CA GLU A 650 11.81 26.40 12.95
C GLU A 650 10.90 27.34 13.74
N CYS A 651 11.19 27.57 15.02
CA CYS A 651 10.55 28.61 15.83
C CYS A 651 11.05 30.00 15.43
N ALA A 652 10.16 30.99 15.29
CA ALA A 652 10.55 32.37 14.98
C ALA A 652 11.55 32.97 15.97
N GLY A 653 11.52 32.52 17.23
CA GLY A 653 12.44 32.95 18.28
C GLY A 653 13.75 32.16 18.37
N ASN A 654 14.02 31.23 17.43
CA ASN A 654 15.24 30.44 17.45
C ASN A 654 16.48 31.36 17.36
N GLY A 655 17.35 31.33 18.37
CA GLY A 655 18.51 32.23 18.52
C GLY A 655 18.25 33.49 19.36
N ARG A 656 17.12 33.59 20.08
CA ARG A 656 16.75 34.81 20.84
C ARG A 656 17.82 35.26 21.83
N VAL A 657 18.54 34.34 22.46
CA VAL A 657 19.62 34.65 23.41
C VAL A 657 20.77 35.49 22.82
N ARG A 658 20.83 35.63 21.50
CA ARG A 658 21.88 36.37 20.79
C ARG A 658 21.55 37.83 20.51
N PHE A 659 20.34 38.28 20.81
CA PHE A 659 19.97 39.69 20.63
C PHE A 659 20.59 40.55 21.72
N ASP A 660 21.22 41.65 21.30
CA ASP A 660 21.78 42.66 22.19
C ASP A 660 21.22 44.05 21.80
N PRO A 661 20.53 44.76 22.71
CA PRO A 661 20.19 44.36 24.08
C PRO A 661 19.23 43.14 24.15
N PRO A 662 19.18 42.41 25.28
CA PRO A 662 18.27 41.28 25.46
C PRO A 662 16.80 41.66 25.26
N VAL A 663 15.99 40.70 24.81
CA VAL A 663 14.57 40.87 24.50
C VAL A 663 13.70 39.82 25.19
N ASP A 664 12.47 40.22 25.54
CA ASP A 664 11.53 39.37 26.27
C ASP A 664 11.09 38.14 25.46
N GLY A 665 10.79 37.05 26.19
CA GLY A 665 10.28 35.80 25.66
C GLY A 665 11.14 34.60 26.05
N GLU A 666 10.80 33.43 25.51
CA GLU A 666 11.52 32.18 25.78
C GLU A 666 12.96 32.25 25.26
N GLN A 667 13.95 31.97 26.10
CA GLN A 667 15.36 32.24 25.79
C GLN A 667 15.99 31.08 25.00
N TRP A 668 15.50 30.87 23.78
CA TRP A 668 15.98 29.83 22.87
C TRP A 668 17.45 30.03 22.48
N HIS A 669 18.24 28.95 22.57
CA HIS A 669 19.52 28.86 21.88
C HIS A 669 19.28 28.59 20.40
N PHE A 670 19.94 27.58 19.82
CA PHE A 670 19.88 27.30 18.38
C PHE A 670 19.04 26.08 18.02
N GLY A 671 18.54 25.35 19.03
CA GLY A 671 17.91 24.05 18.87
C GLY A 671 16.41 24.09 18.60
N ALA A 672 15.78 25.26 18.49
CA ALA A 672 14.34 25.38 18.25
C ALA A 672 13.98 25.15 16.77
N ALA A 673 14.55 24.08 16.20
CA ALA A 673 14.36 23.62 14.83
C ALA A 673 14.51 22.09 14.75
N SER A 674 13.66 21.44 13.96
CA SER A 674 13.72 19.99 13.70
C SER A 674 13.10 19.65 12.35
N THR A 675 13.44 18.49 11.80
CA THR A 675 12.93 18.01 10.50
C THR A 675 12.23 16.68 10.64
N ALA A 676 11.07 16.54 10.01
CA ALA A 676 10.29 15.30 9.96
C ALA A 676 9.62 15.14 8.60
N GLU A 677 9.21 13.91 8.29
CA GLU A 677 8.24 13.64 7.25
C GLU A 677 6.83 13.85 7.81
N TRP A 678 5.98 14.53 7.05
CA TRP A 678 4.61 14.83 7.43
C TRP A 678 3.67 14.26 6.37
N THR A 679 2.67 13.51 6.82
CA THR A 679 1.66 12.92 5.94
C THR A 679 0.28 13.46 6.28
N GLY A 680 -0.45 13.90 5.27
CA GLY A 680 -1.83 14.33 5.39
C GLY A 680 -2.41 14.90 4.11
N VAL A 681 -3.55 15.58 4.22
CA VAL A 681 -4.30 16.08 3.07
C VAL A 681 -3.76 17.46 2.67
N PRO A 682 -3.46 17.73 1.39
CA PRO A 682 -3.17 19.09 0.92
C PRO A 682 -4.33 20.04 1.28
N LEU A 683 -4.02 21.21 1.84
CA LEU A 683 -5.07 22.17 2.23
C LEU A 683 -5.94 22.59 1.03
N ALA A 684 -5.34 22.74 -0.14
CA ALA A 684 -6.05 23.05 -1.38
C ALA A 684 -7.17 22.03 -1.69
N GLU A 685 -6.91 20.75 -1.44
CA GLU A 685 -7.85 19.64 -1.68
C GLU A 685 -9.12 19.75 -0.80
N VAL A 686 -8.96 20.26 0.43
CA VAL A 686 -10.08 20.53 1.34
C VAL A 686 -10.80 21.83 0.97
N LEU A 687 -10.07 22.88 0.60
CA LEU A 687 -10.65 24.14 0.16
C LEU A 687 -11.46 24.00 -1.14
N ASP A 688 -10.97 23.21 -2.09
CA ASP A 688 -11.64 22.97 -3.37
C ASP A 688 -12.92 22.15 -3.18
N ARG A 689 -12.94 21.17 -2.25
CA ARG A 689 -14.17 20.46 -1.86
C ARG A 689 -15.19 21.36 -1.19
N ALA A 690 -14.73 22.28 -0.34
CA ALA A 690 -15.60 23.24 0.31
C ALA A 690 -16.16 24.27 -0.69
N GLY A 691 -15.45 24.51 -1.81
CA GLY A 691 -15.83 25.47 -2.83
C GLY A 691 -15.66 26.91 -2.33
N VAL A 692 -14.42 27.42 -2.31
CA VAL A 692 -14.14 28.79 -1.85
C VAL A 692 -14.87 29.82 -2.71
N ALA A 693 -15.69 30.66 -2.07
CA ALA A 693 -16.49 31.67 -2.76
C ALA A 693 -15.64 32.87 -3.26
N PRO A 694 -16.07 33.55 -4.34
CA PRO A 694 -15.42 34.79 -4.79
C PRO A 694 -15.33 35.85 -3.68
N GLY A 695 -14.20 36.56 -3.61
CA GLY A 695 -13.96 37.59 -2.59
C GLY A 695 -13.33 37.09 -1.29
N ALA A 696 -13.07 35.79 -1.15
CA ALA A 696 -12.25 35.24 -0.07
C ALA A 696 -10.83 35.83 -0.10
N HIS A 697 -10.32 36.21 1.08
CA HIS A 697 -9.04 36.88 1.24
C HIS A 697 -8.07 36.08 2.12
N HIS A 698 -8.49 35.65 3.32
CA HIS A 698 -7.67 34.89 4.27
C HIS A 698 -8.31 33.55 4.64
N VAL A 699 -7.46 32.58 4.97
CA VAL A 699 -7.85 31.30 5.57
C VAL A 699 -7.33 31.28 7.01
N VAL A 700 -8.24 31.19 7.97
CA VAL A 700 -7.96 31.19 9.41
C VAL A 700 -7.92 29.76 9.93
N PHE A 701 -6.94 29.48 10.79
CA PHE A 701 -6.69 28.17 11.40
C PHE A 701 -6.71 28.31 12.91
N ARG A 702 -7.46 27.44 13.61
CA ARG A 702 -7.62 27.51 15.06
C ARG A 702 -7.26 26.19 15.73
N GLY A 703 -6.38 26.28 16.72
CA GLY A 703 -6.05 25.18 17.61
C GLY A 703 -7.07 25.04 18.74
N ALA A 704 -7.16 23.84 19.31
CA ALA A 704 -7.95 23.56 20.51
C ALA A 704 -7.35 24.19 21.78
N ASP A 705 -6.08 24.62 21.74
CA ASP A 705 -5.38 25.17 22.88
C ASP A 705 -5.79 26.62 23.18
N THR A 706 -6.01 26.91 24.46
CA THR A 706 -6.46 28.23 24.96
C THR A 706 -5.71 28.64 26.21
N GLY A 707 -5.58 29.94 26.43
CA GLY A 707 -5.05 30.47 27.67
C GLY A 707 -5.07 31.99 27.75
N LEU A 708 -4.67 32.52 28.90
CA LEU A 708 -4.55 33.96 29.10
C LEU A 708 -3.28 34.50 28.43
N VAL A 709 -3.39 35.71 27.90
CA VAL A 709 -2.27 36.46 27.30
C VAL A 709 -2.24 37.88 27.85
N ASP A 710 -1.09 38.54 27.73
CA ASP A 710 -0.90 39.90 28.23
C ASP A 710 -1.97 40.87 27.68
N GLY A 711 -2.68 41.54 28.58
CA GLY A 711 -3.72 42.52 28.24
C GLY A 711 -5.08 41.93 27.88
N ALA A 712 -5.26 40.60 27.90
CA ALA A 712 -6.57 39.96 27.70
C ALA A 712 -7.29 39.72 29.04
N THR A 713 -8.60 40.00 29.08
CA THR A 713 -9.46 39.76 30.25
C THR A 713 -10.11 38.37 30.26
N ALA A 714 -9.98 37.61 29.16
CA ALA A 714 -10.48 36.25 28.99
C ALA A 714 -9.48 35.41 28.19
N PRO A 715 -9.50 34.07 28.34
CA PRO A 715 -8.65 33.18 27.54
C PRO A 715 -8.87 33.37 26.03
N VAL A 716 -7.79 33.33 25.27
CA VAL A 716 -7.81 33.36 23.80
C VAL A 716 -7.36 32.01 23.25
N ARG A 717 -7.83 31.64 22.05
CA ARG A 717 -7.33 30.48 21.30
C ARG A 717 -6.00 30.79 20.62
N PHE A 718 -5.20 29.76 20.34
CA PHE A 718 -4.09 29.91 19.40
C PHE A 718 -4.63 29.89 17.96
N GLU A 719 -4.55 31.04 17.29
CA GLU A 719 -5.15 31.25 15.97
C GLU A 719 -4.17 31.97 15.04
N ARG A 720 -4.09 31.52 13.79
CA ARG A 720 -3.24 32.08 12.74
C ARG A 720 -3.96 32.06 11.41
N ALA A 721 -3.53 32.90 10.47
CA ALA A 721 -4.08 32.92 9.13
C ALA A 721 -2.98 32.99 8.05
N LEU A 722 -3.31 32.45 6.89
CA LEU A 722 -2.61 32.66 5.62
C LEU A 722 -3.49 33.50 4.69
N SER A 723 -2.90 34.24 3.76
CA SER A 723 -3.65 34.72 2.60
C SER A 723 -4.14 33.52 1.79
N LEU A 724 -5.20 33.70 1.00
CA LEU A 724 -5.71 32.62 0.16
C LEU A 724 -4.65 32.13 -0.85
N ASP A 725 -3.86 33.05 -1.42
CA ASP A 725 -2.75 32.72 -2.32
C ASP A 725 -1.68 31.90 -1.60
N ASP A 726 -1.26 32.32 -0.40
CA ASP A 726 -0.29 31.56 0.39
C ASP A 726 -0.81 30.18 0.80
N ALA A 727 -2.09 30.07 1.13
CA ALA A 727 -2.73 28.80 1.48
C ALA A 727 -2.70 27.80 0.30
N ARG A 728 -2.78 28.29 -0.95
CA ARG A 728 -2.69 27.47 -2.16
C ARG A 728 -1.25 27.18 -2.59
N ASP A 729 -0.36 28.17 -2.50
CA ASP A 729 0.99 28.08 -3.10
C ASP A 729 2.07 27.50 -2.18
N SER A 730 1.84 27.51 -0.87
CA SER A 730 2.86 27.10 0.11
C SER A 730 3.09 25.58 0.19
N GLY A 731 2.21 24.77 -0.41
CA GLY A 731 2.20 23.32 -0.20
C GLY A 731 1.74 22.93 1.20
N THR A 732 0.81 23.70 1.77
CA THR A 732 0.30 23.47 3.14
C THR A 732 -0.41 22.12 3.26
N LEU A 733 -0.11 21.38 4.31
CA LEU A 733 -0.77 20.11 4.65
C LEU A 733 -1.60 20.22 5.93
N ILE A 734 -2.74 19.55 5.92
CA ILE A 734 -3.50 19.14 7.10
C ILE A 734 -2.96 17.75 7.49
N ALA A 735 -1.90 17.73 8.30
CA ALA A 735 -1.15 16.55 8.66
C ALA A 735 -1.80 15.79 9.82
N TYR A 736 -1.92 14.47 9.68
CA TYR A 736 -2.36 13.54 10.73
C TYR A 736 -1.28 12.52 11.11
N ALA A 737 -0.16 12.46 10.37
CA ALA A 737 0.97 11.60 10.66
C ALA A 737 2.32 12.34 10.53
N MET A 738 3.29 11.86 11.32
CA MET A 738 4.66 12.33 11.41
C MET A 738 5.60 11.12 11.41
N ASN A 739 6.53 11.06 10.45
CA ASN A 739 7.45 9.95 10.23
C ASN A 739 6.73 8.59 10.09
N GLY A 740 5.62 8.55 9.34
CA GLY A 740 4.83 7.33 9.12
C GLY A 740 3.88 6.94 10.27
N GLU A 741 3.96 7.62 11.41
CA GLU A 741 3.18 7.31 12.61
C GLU A 741 2.17 8.41 12.96
N PRO A 742 1.06 8.12 13.65
CA PRO A 742 0.11 9.15 14.08
C PRO A 742 0.77 10.18 15.00
N LEU A 743 0.43 11.46 14.83
CA LEU A 743 1.07 12.58 15.53
C LEU A 743 1.23 12.33 17.04
N PRO A 744 2.41 12.61 17.63
CA PRO A 744 2.54 12.67 19.09
C PRO A 744 1.72 13.81 19.69
N LEU A 745 1.30 13.65 20.94
CA LEU A 745 0.44 14.62 21.64
C LEU A 745 1.01 16.05 21.59
N GLN A 746 2.30 16.21 21.91
CA GLN A 746 2.98 17.52 21.94
C GLN A 746 3.15 18.17 20.55
N HIS A 747 2.99 17.38 19.48
CA HIS A 747 3.13 17.84 18.10
C HIS A 747 1.80 17.99 17.38
N GLY A 748 0.66 17.93 18.09
CA GLY A 748 -0.63 18.36 17.55
C GLY A 748 -1.65 17.24 17.31
N ARG A 749 -1.53 16.09 17.96
CA ARG A 749 -2.49 14.98 17.82
C ARG A 749 -3.96 15.43 17.99
N PRO A 750 -4.91 14.98 17.15
CA PRO A 750 -4.73 14.07 16.01
C PRO A 750 -4.33 14.76 14.71
N VAL A 751 -4.55 16.08 14.58
CA VAL A 751 -4.34 16.81 13.32
C VAL A 751 -3.68 18.15 13.57
N ARG A 752 -2.73 18.51 12.70
CA ARG A 752 -2.09 19.82 12.68
C ARG A 752 -1.98 20.38 11.28
N LEU A 753 -1.77 21.69 11.18
CA LEU A 753 -1.30 22.32 9.96
C LEU A 753 0.23 22.22 9.86
N ILE A 754 0.74 22.04 8.64
CA ILE A 754 2.15 22.17 8.27
C ILE A 754 2.25 23.16 7.11
N VAL A 755 2.95 24.28 7.33
CA VAL A 755 3.21 25.30 6.31
C VAL A 755 4.72 25.28 5.96
N PRO A 756 5.13 24.56 4.91
CA PRO A 756 6.54 24.33 4.61
C PRO A 756 7.32 25.62 4.32
N GLY A 757 8.54 25.74 4.85
CA GLY A 757 9.42 26.89 4.64
C GLY A 757 9.04 28.16 5.41
N TRP A 758 7.89 28.20 6.07
CA TRP A 758 7.51 29.29 6.97
C TRP A 758 7.98 29.01 8.39
N TYR A 759 8.12 30.06 9.20
CA TYR A 759 8.30 29.88 10.63
C TYR A 759 7.08 29.16 11.22
N SER A 760 7.35 28.23 12.14
CA SER A 760 6.40 27.20 12.59
C SER A 760 5.20 27.73 13.36
N VAL A 761 5.17 29.03 13.68
CA VAL A 761 3.97 29.69 14.18
C VAL A 761 2.80 29.53 13.21
N ALA A 762 3.04 29.49 11.89
CA ALA A 762 2.00 29.25 10.90
C ALA A 762 1.46 27.80 10.92
N SER A 763 2.23 26.84 11.43
CA SER A 763 1.89 25.42 11.49
C SER A 763 1.09 25.08 12.76
N VAL A 764 -0.16 25.53 12.82
CA VAL A 764 -1.09 25.39 13.96
C VAL A 764 -1.25 23.94 14.41
N LYS A 765 -1.13 23.67 15.71
CA LYS A 765 -1.31 22.34 16.30
C LYS A 765 -2.72 22.15 16.84
N TRP A 766 -3.14 20.88 17.00
CA TRP A 766 -4.46 20.53 17.54
C TRP A 766 -5.58 21.23 16.76
N LEU A 767 -5.46 21.22 15.44
CA LEU A 767 -6.30 21.98 14.52
C LEU A 767 -7.75 21.49 14.64
N THR A 768 -8.69 22.39 14.86
CA THR A 768 -10.12 22.06 15.01
C THR A 768 -11.01 22.85 14.05
N GLU A 769 -10.58 24.04 13.62
CA GLU A 769 -11.36 24.88 12.71
C GLU A 769 -10.49 25.47 11.61
N ILE A 770 -11.04 25.47 10.39
CA ILE A 770 -10.60 26.23 9.22
C ILE A 770 -11.76 27.16 8.82
N GLU A 771 -11.51 28.45 8.74
CA GLU A 771 -12.52 29.44 8.34
C GLU A 771 -11.99 30.33 7.21
N VAL A 772 -12.74 30.40 6.11
CA VAL A 772 -12.42 31.29 4.99
C VAL A 772 -13.13 32.62 5.19
N ILE A 773 -12.38 33.73 5.16
CA ILE A 773 -12.90 35.07 5.41
C ILE A 773 -12.53 36.06 4.30
N ASP A 774 -13.30 37.14 4.17
CA ASP A 774 -13.23 38.16 3.12
C ASP A 774 -12.31 39.36 3.45
N ARG A 775 -11.61 39.29 4.59
CA ARG A 775 -10.81 40.40 5.12
C ARG A 775 -9.51 39.90 5.75
N PRO A 776 -8.53 40.78 5.95
CA PRO A 776 -7.36 40.47 6.75
C PRO A 776 -7.75 40.02 8.17
N PHE A 777 -7.19 38.90 8.62
CA PHE A 777 -7.42 38.37 9.97
C PHE A 777 -6.61 39.13 11.01
N GLU A 778 -7.26 39.54 12.09
CA GLU A 778 -6.60 40.15 13.25
C GLU A 778 -6.83 39.31 14.52
N ALA A 779 -5.74 38.94 15.19
CA ALA A 779 -5.75 38.21 16.45
C ALA A 779 -4.44 38.43 17.20
N PHE A 780 -4.38 38.07 18.49
CA PHE A 780 -3.20 38.29 19.33
C PHE A 780 -1.92 37.70 18.69
N PHE A 781 -1.94 36.43 18.28
CA PHE A 781 -0.81 35.78 17.63
C PHE A 781 -0.67 36.07 16.13
N GLN A 782 -1.57 36.86 15.55
CA GLN A 782 -1.51 37.30 14.15
C GLN A 782 -0.94 38.71 14.00
N THR A 783 -1.41 39.67 14.81
CA THR A 783 -1.13 41.11 14.65
C THR A 783 -0.49 41.77 15.87
N LYS A 784 -0.54 41.16 17.07
CA LYS A 784 0.12 41.69 18.29
C LYS A 784 1.47 41.01 18.57
N ARG A 785 1.62 39.75 18.17
CA ARG A 785 2.86 38.97 18.19
C ARG A 785 3.14 38.43 16.79
N TYR A 786 4.36 37.90 16.60
CA TYR A 786 4.81 37.30 15.32
C TYR A 786 4.80 38.27 14.12
N HIS A 787 5.14 39.53 14.40
CA HIS A 787 5.63 40.48 13.43
C HIS A 787 7.02 40.95 13.85
N TYR A 788 7.90 41.24 12.89
CA TYR A 788 9.08 42.03 13.13
C TYR A 788 8.67 43.46 13.47
N GLU A 789 9.37 44.08 14.41
CA GLU A 789 9.15 45.48 14.77
C GLU A 789 10.50 46.17 14.95
N TRP A 790 10.80 47.08 14.03
CA TRP A 790 12.03 47.86 14.00
C TRP A 790 11.73 49.34 14.19
N GLU A 791 12.67 50.06 14.79
CA GLU A 791 12.73 51.53 14.67
C GLU A 791 13.68 51.89 13.54
N ARG A 792 13.15 52.53 12.48
CA ARG A 792 13.92 53.00 11.32
C ARG A 792 13.54 54.44 11.03
N ASP A 793 14.52 55.33 10.98
CA ASP A 793 14.34 56.76 10.70
C ASP A 793 13.27 57.43 11.60
N GLY A 794 13.23 57.06 12.88
CA GLY A 794 12.26 57.58 13.86
C GLY A 794 10.83 57.04 13.68
N ARG A 795 10.62 56.00 12.88
CA ARG A 795 9.32 55.35 12.65
C ARG A 795 9.36 53.87 13.01
N VAL A 796 8.26 53.39 13.55
CA VAL A 796 8.05 51.96 13.81
C VAL A 796 7.63 51.28 12.51
N VAL A 797 8.45 50.35 12.02
CA VAL A 797 8.17 49.52 10.84
C VAL A 797 7.80 48.13 11.32
N ARG A 798 6.67 47.61 10.82
CA ARG A 798 6.18 46.26 11.15
C ARG A 798 6.04 45.40 9.91
N GLU A 799 6.45 44.14 10.03
CA GLU A 799 6.32 43.14 8.97
C GLU A 799 5.92 41.79 9.57
N PRO A 800 4.93 41.05 9.02
CA PRO A 800 4.58 39.72 9.51
C PRO A 800 5.76 38.74 9.40
N VAL A 801 5.94 37.90 10.42
CA VAL A 801 6.90 36.79 10.35
C VAL A 801 6.32 35.72 9.41
N ARG A 802 7.01 35.48 8.28
CA ARG A 802 6.62 34.52 7.23
C ARG A 802 7.70 33.46 6.99
N LEU A 803 8.48 33.60 5.92
CA LEU A 803 9.51 32.65 5.50
C LEU A 803 10.66 32.55 6.50
N GLN A 804 11.19 31.34 6.69
CA GLN A 804 12.39 31.09 7.46
C GLN A 804 13.58 31.79 6.79
N ARG A 805 14.32 32.61 7.56
CA ARG A 805 15.57 33.21 7.08
C ARG A 805 16.65 32.14 6.96
N VAL A 806 17.51 32.25 5.94
CA VAL A 806 18.61 31.31 5.71
C VAL A 806 19.48 31.15 6.96
N ARG A 807 19.82 29.91 7.31
CA ARG A 807 20.64 29.57 8.47
C ARG A 807 21.53 28.37 8.19
N ALA A 808 22.73 28.38 8.78
CA ALA A 808 23.59 27.22 9.00
C ALA A 808 23.89 27.10 10.49
N LEU A 809 23.82 25.87 11.00
CA LEU A 809 24.22 25.51 12.36
C LEU A 809 25.31 24.46 12.36
N ILE A 810 26.28 24.62 13.24
CA ILE A 810 27.31 23.65 13.59
C ILE A 810 26.74 22.77 14.71
N ALA A 811 26.64 21.47 14.41
CA ALA A 811 26.22 20.44 15.37
C ALA A 811 27.41 19.71 15.99
N GLN A 812 28.50 19.58 15.22
CA GLN A 812 29.75 18.98 15.65
C GLN A 812 30.92 19.79 15.06
N PRO A 813 31.96 20.13 15.83
CA PRO A 813 32.07 19.95 17.28
C PRO A 813 31.08 20.81 18.08
N SER A 814 30.78 20.39 19.32
CA SER A 814 29.98 21.19 20.26
C SER A 814 30.79 22.39 20.77
N ASP A 815 30.09 23.43 21.25
CA ASP A 815 30.74 24.57 21.90
C ASP A 815 31.49 24.13 23.16
N GLY A 816 32.74 24.57 23.28
CA GLY A 816 33.69 24.17 24.32
C GLY A 816 34.34 22.79 24.12
N ALA A 817 34.09 22.09 23.00
CA ALA A 817 34.66 20.76 22.79
C ALA A 817 36.18 20.80 22.56
N SER A 818 36.87 19.77 23.07
CA SER A 818 38.26 19.47 22.73
C SER A 818 38.35 18.68 21.41
N VAL A 819 39.21 19.12 20.50
CA VAL A 819 39.53 18.44 19.23
C VAL A 819 41.04 18.25 19.14
N THR A 820 41.49 17.14 18.55
CA THR A 820 42.92 16.87 18.39
C THR A 820 43.53 17.77 17.32
N ALA A 821 44.72 18.33 17.56
CA ALA A 821 45.49 19.02 16.53
C ALA A 821 45.69 18.13 15.29
N GLY A 822 45.48 18.69 14.11
CA GLY A 822 45.45 17.96 12.84
C GLY A 822 44.06 18.00 12.20
N GLU A 823 43.59 16.86 11.70
CA GLU A 823 42.31 16.76 10.98
C GLU A 823 41.13 16.48 11.92
N PHE A 824 40.06 17.26 11.77
CA PHE A 824 38.77 17.02 12.42
C PHE A 824 37.61 17.40 11.50
N VAL A 825 36.43 16.85 11.78
CA VAL A 825 35.24 17.08 10.95
C VAL A 825 34.33 18.11 11.62
N VAL A 826 33.94 19.13 10.86
CA VAL A 826 32.87 20.06 11.23
C VAL A 826 31.62 19.61 10.48
N ARG A 827 30.52 19.36 11.20
CA ARG A 827 29.23 18.93 10.64
C ARG A 827 28.10 19.80 11.12
N GLY A 828 27.09 19.90 10.28
CA GLY A 828 25.92 20.68 10.60
C GLY A 828 24.77 20.53 9.62
N VAL A 829 23.78 21.36 9.85
CA VAL A 829 22.58 21.48 9.01
C VAL A 829 22.40 22.93 8.57
N ALA A 830 21.80 23.14 7.42
CA ALA A 830 21.47 24.46 6.90
C ALA A 830 20.09 24.43 6.23
N TRP A 831 19.31 25.50 6.33
CA TRP A 831 17.98 25.58 5.70
C TRP A 831 17.63 27.02 5.34
N SER A 832 16.65 27.19 4.47
CA SER A 832 16.05 28.49 4.11
C SER A 832 14.60 28.26 3.69
N GLY A 833 13.72 29.19 4.02
CA GLY A 833 12.33 29.18 3.59
C GLY A 833 12.13 29.65 2.15
N ALA A 834 13.05 30.47 1.64
CA ALA A 834 12.92 31.09 0.32
C ALA A 834 13.35 30.16 -0.83
N ALA A 835 14.43 29.41 -0.64
CA ALA A 835 15.00 28.54 -1.66
C ALA A 835 15.88 27.44 -1.05
N PRO A 836 16.18 26.34 -1.79
CA PRO A 836 17.16 25.35 -1.35
C PRO A 836 18.54 25.99 -1.06
N ILE A 837 19.28 25.40 -0.14
CA ILE A 837 20.66 25.82 0.16
C ILE A 837 21.56 25.60 -1.07
N ASP A 838 22.26 26.65 -1.47
CA ASP A 838 23.24 26.61 -2.57
C ASP A 838 24.60 26.16 -2.05
N ARG A 839 25.10 26.82 -1.00
CA ARG A 839 26.39 26.48 -0.37
C ARG A 839 26.41 26.79 1.12
N VAL A 840 27.34 26.13 1.81
CA VAL A 840 27.72 26.46 3.19
C VAL A 840 29.22 26.70 3.20
N ASP A 841 29.64 27.80 3.81
CA ASP A 841 31.04 28.18 3.98
C ASP A 841 31.41 28.12 5.47
N VAL A 842 32.61 27.64 5.79
CA VAL A 842 33.12 27.51 7.15
C VAL A 842 34.49 28.20 7.31
N SER A 843 34.64 28.98 8.37
CA SER A 843 35.91 29.63 8.75
C SER A 843 36.38 29.09 10.11
N ILE A 844 37.70 28.89 10.25
CA ILE A 844 38.33 28.39 11.48
C ILE A 844 39.42 29.36 11.91
N GLY A 845 39.41 29.78 13.19
CA GLY A 845 40.42 30.66 13.78
C GLY A 845 40.53 32.03 13.10
N GLY A 846 39.46 32.52 12.48
CA GLY A 846 39.48 33.75 11.68
C GLY A 846 40.16 33.61 10.30
N GLY A 847 40.47 32.39 9.86
CA GLY A 847 41.01 32.10 8.53
C GLY A 847 40.00 32.27 7.39
N PRO A 848 40.40 32.01 6.14
CA PRO A 848 39.52 32.16 4.98
C PRO A 848 38.29 31.24 5.06
N TRP A 849 37.18 31.70 4.51
CA TRP A 849 35.98 30.89 4.32
C TRP A 849 36.25 29.77 3.32
N ARG A 850 35.94 28.53 3.70
CA ARG A 850 36.09 27.35 2.85
C ARG A 850 34.72 26.71 2.59
N PRO A 851 34.45 26.26 1.35
CA PRO A 851 33.19 25.61 1.04
C PRO A 851 33.11 24.25 1.74
N ALA A 852 32.02 24.00 2.45
CA ALA A 852 31.66 22.70 2.99
C ALA A 852 30.98 21.83 1.92
N ARG A 853 31.12 20.52 2.04
CA ARG A 853 30.42 19.53 1.22
C ARG A 853 28.98 19.42 1.69
N LEU A 854 28.02 19.61 0.80
CA LEU A 854 26.61 19.30 1.08
C LEU A 854 26.39 17.79 0.96
N VAL A 855 25.66 17.19 1.91
CA VAL A 855 25.44 15.74 2.00
C VAL A 855 24.00 15.40 1.65
N GLY A 856 23.79 14.48 0.71
CA GLY A 856 22.47 14.06 0.25
C GLY A 856 21.84 14.97 -0.82
N GLU A 857 20.61 14.64 -1.19
CA GLU A 857 19.83 15.38 -2.18
C GLU A 857 19.31 16.71 -1.63
N ARG A 858 19.42 17.79 -2.40
CA ARG A 858 18.86 19.10 -2.05
C ARG A 858 17.34 19.07 -2.16
N ARG A 859 16.64 19.28 -1.05
CA ARG A 859 15.18 19.36 -1.00
C ARG A 859 14.74 20.77 -0.60
N ARG A 860 13.64 21.27 -1.17
CA ARG A 860 13.18 22.66 -0.97
C ARG A 860 12.80 22.97 0.48
N HIS A 861 12.11 22.05 1.14
CA HIS A 861 11.50 22.29 2.45
C HIS A 861 12.24 21.65 3.62
N SER A 862 13.26 20.86 3.33
CA SER A 862 14.07 20.15 4.32
C SER A 862 15.41 20.86 4.48
N TRP A 863 16.01 20.71 5.65
CA TRP A 863 17.39 21.08 5.86
C TRP A 863 18.32 20.32 4.92
N GLN A 864 19.46 20.92 4.67
CA GLN A 864 20.57 20.40 3.93
C GLN A 864 21.70 20.13 4.91
N TRP A 865 22.11 18.87 4.97
CA TRP A 865 23.30 18.50 5.71
C TRP A 865 24.56 19.01 5.04
N TRP A 866 25.55 19.35 5.84
CA TRP A 866 26.85 19.77 5.35
C TRP A 866 27.97 19.27 6.26
N GLU A 867 29.14 19.07 5.68
CA GLU A 867 30.36 18.77 6.42
C GLU A 867 31.61 19.37 5.79
N LEU A 868 32.58 19.71 6.61
CA LEU A 868 33.92 20.11 6.20
C LEU A 868 34.95 19.25 6.94
N PHE A 869 35.81 18.58 6.18
CA PHE A 869 37.05 18.01 6.69
C PHE A 869 38.04 19.15 6.86
N ALA A 870 38.24 19.56 8.11
CA ALA A 870 39.07 20.68 8.47
C ALA A 870 40.41 20.21 9.03
N ARG A 871 41.46 20.99 8.77
CA ARG A 871 42.75 20.85 9.43
C ARG A 871 43.06 22.09 10.26
N CYS A 872 43.48 21.91 11.52
CA CYS A 872 44.00 22.96 12.39
C CYS A 872 45.21 22.43 13.16
N ASP A 873 46.40 22.93 12.81
CA ASP A 873 47.65 22.53 13.46
C ASP A 873 48.03 23.44 14.66
N VAL A 874 47.28 24.54 14.88
CA VAL A 874 47.52 25.50 15.96
C VAL A 874 46.77 25.05 17.21
N ARG A 875 47.52 24.68 18.26
CA ARG A 875 46.98 24.32 19.58
C ARG A 875 46.45 25.53 20.33
N GLY A 876 45.43 25.33 21.15
CA GLY A 876 44.78 26.37 21.96
C GLY A 876 43.34 26.65 21.57
N ALA A 877 42.74 27.67 22.20
CA ALA A 877 41.37 28.08 21.92
C ALA A 877 41.25 28.66 20.50
N THR A 878 40.31 28.14 19.72
CA THR A 878 39.99 28.63 18.38
C THR A 878 38.48 28.70 18.18
N THR A 879 38.04 29.34 17.11
CA THR A 879 36.62 29.48 16.77
C THR A 879 36.31 28.82 15.44
N VAL A 880 35.14 28.20 15.33
CA VAL A 880 34.58 27.64 14.10
C VAL A 880 33.30 28.41 13.80
N ARG A 881 33.19 28.91 12.57
CA ARG A 881 32.07 29.75 12.11
C ARG A 881 31.47 29.16 10.85
N ALA A 882 30.14 29.15 10.72
CA ALA A 882 29.45 28.62 9.55
C ALA A 882 28.41 29.60 8.99
N ARG A 883 28.36 29.73 7.66
CA ARG A 883 27.41 30.60 6.94
C ARG A 883 26.82 29.88 5.73
N ALA A 884 25.50 29.86 5.61
CA ALA A 884 24.80 29.40 4.41
C ALA A 884 24.50 30.54 3.43
N THR A 885 24.40 30.18 2.14
CA THR A 885 23.78 30.99 1.08
C THR A 885 22.74 30.14 0.37
N ASP A 886 21.54 30.66 0.16
CA ASP A 886 20.48 29.96 -0.60
C ASP A 886 20.51 30.32 -2.09
N ARG A 887 19.74 29.59 -2.91
CA ARG A 887 19.65 29.83 -4.35
C ARG A 887 18.95 31.15 -4.75
N ALA A 888 18.31 31.83 -3.81
CA ALA A 888 17.77 33.17 -4.03
C ALA A 888 18.80 34.27 -3.72
N GLY A 889 20.01 33.89 -3.28
CA GLY A 889 21.10 34.81 -2.96
C GLY A 889 21.08 35.34 -1.53
N ASN A 890 20.16 34.86 -0.67
CA ASN A 890 20.13 35.28 0.73
C ASN A 890 21.28 34.64 1.51
N THR A 891 21.85 35.36 2.47
CA THR A 891 22.90 34.85 3.37
C THR A 891 22.73 35.34 4.82
N GLN A 892 23.52 34.80 5.75
CA GLN A 892 23.46 35.16 7.17
C GLN A 892 24.29 36.41 7.48
N PRO A 893 23.78 37.31 8.34
CA PRO A 893 24.54 38.47 8.82
C PRO A 893 25.54 38.07 9.93
N GLU A 894 26.51 38.94 10.17
CA GLU A 894 27.48 38.81 11.29
C GLU A 894 26.80 38.88 12.66
N LEU A 895 25.85 39.82 12.81
CA LEU A 895 25.07 40.04 14.02
C LEU A 895 23.57 39.94 13.70
N PRO A 896 22.73 39.51 14.66
CA PRO A 896 21.30 39.49 14.43
C PRO A 896 20.78 40.91 14.27
N GLU A 897 19.90 41.13 13.29
CA GLU A 897 19.19 42.39 13.16
C GLU A 897 18.21 42.55 14.32
N TRP A 898 18.52 43.46 15.25
CA TRP A 898 17.71 43.65 16.45
C TRP A 898 16.28 44.08 16.11
N ASN A 899 15.30 43.45 16.76
CA ASN A 899 13.88 43.82 16.69
C ASN A 899 13.22 43.55 18.04
N ARG A 900 12.15 44.30 18.36
CA ARG A 900 11.55 44.33 19.71
C ARG A 900 11.15 42.95 20.24
N LEU A 901 10.83 41.99 19.37
CA LEU A 901 10.29 40.67 19.74
C LEU A 901 11.31 39.53 19.61
N GLY A 902 12.55 39.84 19.19
CA GLY A 902 13.63 38.85 19.06
C GLY A 902 13.31 37.73 18.07
N TYR A 903 12.72 38.06 16.93
CA TYR A 903 12.38 37.07 15.89
C TYR A 903 13.40 37.07 14.74
N GLY A 904 13.50 35.95 14.03
CA GLY A 904 14.30 35.83 12.80
C GLY A 904 15.80 36.02 13.00
N GLY A 905 16.31 35.64 14.18
CA GLY A 905 17.74 35.72 14.51
C GLY A 905 18.56 34.68 13.75
N ASN A 906 19.05 35.02 12.56
CA ASN A 906 19.77 34.11 11.66
C ASN A 906 21.28 34.38 11.55
N ALA A 907 21.87 35.08 12.53
CA ALA A 907 23.28 35.43 12.50
C ALA A 907 24.21 34.21 12.38
N ILE A 908 25.43 34.43 11.87
CA ILE A 908 26.47 33.41 11.77
C ILE A 908 26.71 32.78 13.17
N GLN A 909 26.60 31.46 13.26
CA GLN A 909 26.96 30.74 14.48
C GLN A 909 28.48 30.68 14.61
N THR A 910 28.97 30.97 15.81
CA THR A 910 30.36 30.78 16.22
C THR A 910 30.39 29.76 17.35
N VAL A 911 31.25 28.75 17.21
CA VAL A 911 31.51 27.70 18.20
C VAL A 911 32.96 27.83 18.63
N SER A 912 33.21 27.84 19.93
CA SER A 912 34.56 27.83 20.50
C SER A 912 35.01 26.38 20.69
N VAL A 913 36.24 26.06 20.29
CA VAL A 913 36.82 24.71 20.49
C VAL A 913 38.24 24.82 21.02
N GLN A 914 38.63 23.84 21.82
CA GLN A 914 39.99 23.72 22.31
C GLN A 914 40.75 22.73 21.42
N VAL A 915 41.82 23.17 20.77
CA VAL A 915 42.68 22.29 19.96
C VAL A 915 43.80 21.76 20.85
N ASP A 916 43.77 20.46 21.13
CA ASP A 916 44.71 19.80 22.05
C ASP A 916 46.06 19.49 21.44
#